data_AF-A0A061H1S3-F1
#
_entry.id   AF-A0A061H1S3-F1
#
_cell.length_a   1.000
_cell.length_b   1.000
_cell.length_c   1.000
_cell.angle_alpha   90.00
_cell.angle_beta   90.00
_cell.angle_gamma   90.00
#
_symmetry.space_group_name_H-M   'P 1'
#
loop_
_entity.id
_entity.type
_entity.pdbx_description
1 polymer ?
#
loop_
_entity_poly.entity_id
_entity_poly.type
_entity_poly.pdbx_seq_one_letter_code
_entity_poly.pdbx_strand_id
1 'polypeptide(L)'
;MVKALPATIAALATVGTLAAEGRSIDGLKRAPATRLRRRDLISTSTKNLAASLGLGVSGTTTTISSGVTYWLSGPGNHNVYGTVDNSGSLIASQTDATINVVGMQSTWTNGALTNRAGASISFNDVSATTSPAYAWTLNSLQNDGTLQWCGRGDVGGSSYQLACSSSNCVNNGLIDFSQVSGSATAIASFQNTLLTAGSLTPSQTITNNGAFLMRNTFVTLNQNFLGSGCWVVGGQSTMYLQAGVGLNQNPSGGPALNGQSIRFVDGTGVLHFETGVYSRNSQFGATVYGFGGGNVLEFDEIIYSSSYAADTLTVKFALRTINIKIGTGYSATGFSKGLYNIKYNAAAPAGSAPGTCQMTTPICGSLKGYTIPGATTTSAGASTSTSSSSASTATSAAAGNSTATATGATTSATGSTAASVSSPSATATSTSTASASATATAVSVSTPASVSTPAPASTSASATAAPAASAAPVPVTFKFGGQSVGCFKDAAGSGGERTMNSDSTSSDNGMTNEVCANYCGGKGFRFSGTQYGSQCFCSSIKPTDIADNCSKPCSGDATETCGGDWANSVYENTLVGDVSASSALAANYNVAGCYVDSVSSRTFSGFSFSDDAMTANMCASTCSQKGFAFSGTEYARECFCSNYAPGATSNSCNMACAGNKAQICGGPNALSVVRDSAIALPTTAPTCPNLPAGYAVCANGQKVVNGACVAA
;
A
#
# COMPACT_ATOMS: atom_id res chain seq x y z
N MET A 1 41.46 -29.16 20.36
CA MET A 1 42.79 -28.52 20.48
C MET A 1 42.60 -27.04 20.75
N VAL A 2 43.53 -26.39 21.45
CA VAL A 2 43.40 -24.98 21.85
C VAL A 2 44.06 -24.06 20.83
N LYS A 3 43.38 -22.96 20.46
CA LYS A 3 44.06 -21.72 20.05
C LYS A 3 43.18 -20.50 20.32
N ALA A 4 43.55 -19.72 21.35
CA ALA A 4 43.15 -18.32 21.50
C ALA A 4 44.11 -17.44 20.67
N LEU A 5 44.07 -16.11 20.59
CA LEU A 5 43.45 -14.95 21.30
C LEU A 5 43.43 -13.80 20.21
N PRO A 6 43.15 -12.50 20.46
CA PRO A 6 42.41 -11.81 21.52
C PRO A 6 41.23 -10.94 21.00
N ALA A 7 40.55 -10.28 21.94
CA ALA A 7 39.76 -9.07 21.67
C ALA A 7 40.48 -7.83 22.23
N THR A 8 40.14 -6.63 21.75
CA THR A 8 40.65 -5.36 22.30
C THR A 8 39.52 -4.33 22.36
N ILE A 9 39.47 -3.52 23.43
CA ILE A 9 38.41 -2.56 23.72
C ILE A 9 39.03 -1.15 23.93
N ALA A 10 38.34 -0.14 23.38
CA ALA A 10 38.35 1.31 23.65
C ALA A 10 39.55 2.01 24.33
N ALA A 11 39.91 3.21 23.82
CA ALA A 11 40.11 4.39 24.67
C ALA A 11 40.02 5.73 23.89
N LEU A 12 39.85 6.79 24.66
CA LEU A 12 39.47 8.17 24.34
C LEU A 12 40.41 8.97 23.39
N ALA A 13 39.79 10.01 22.85
CA ALA A 13 40.31 11.24 22.25
C ALA A 13 41.61 11.85 22.83
N THR A 14 42.29 12.61 21.96
CA THR A 14 43.25 13.66 22.35
C THR A 14 42.96 14.94 21.56
N VAL A 15 43.13 16.11 22.18
CA VAL A 15 42.88 17.42 21.57
C VAL A 15 44.12 17.88 20.78
N GLY A 16 43.92 18.38 19.56
CA GLY A 16 44.97 18.91 18.69
C GLY A 16 44.66 20.32 18.18
N THR A 17 44.95 21.34 18.98
CA THR A 17 44.97 22.73 18.52
C THR A 17 46.26 23.01 17.73
N LEU A 18 46.13 23.42 16.47
CA LEU A 18 47.22 24.03 15.71
C LEU A 18 46.77 25.37 15.12
N ALA A 19 47.74 26.28 14.99
CA ALA A 19 47.50 27.71 14.78
C ALA A 19 47.19 28.08 13.33
N ALA A 20 46.65 29.28 13.13
CA ALA A 20 46.42 29.85 11.82
C ALA A 20 47.70 30.50 11.26
N GLU A 21 48.09 30.11 10.05
CA GLU A 21 48.92 30.93 9.16
C GLU A 21 48.14 31.22 7.88
N GLY A 22 48.02 32.50 7.52
CA GLY A 22 47.20 32.93 6.39
C GLY A 22 47.99 33.09 5.10
N ARG A 23 47.46 32.55 4.00
CA ARG A 23 47.73 33.05 2.64
C ARG A 23 46.42 33.15 1.86
N SER A 24 46.17 34.30 1.24
CA SER A 24 45.00 34.47 0.36
C SER A 24 45.18 33.71 -0.95
N ILE A 25 44.09 33.15 -1.44
CA ILE A 25 43.90 32.80 -2.85
C ILE A 25 42.46 33.14 -3.23
N ASP A 26 42.21 34.43 -3.47
CA ASP A 26 41.06 34.89 -4.25
C ASP A 26 41.05 34.22 -5.63
N GLY A 27 39.86 33.88 -6.15
CA GLY A 27 39.75 33.45 -7.56
C GLY A 27 38.68 32.39 -7.89
N LEU A 28 38.09 31.69 -6.92
CA LEU A 28 37.02 30.71 -7.18
C LEU A 28 35.72 31.07 -6.47
N LYS A 29 34.81 31.74 -7.20
CA LYS A 29 33.41 31.89 -6.80
C LYS A 29 32.72 30.53 -6.80
N ARG A 30 32.76 29.85 -5.65
CA ARG A 30 32.00 28.62 -5.40
C ARG A 30 30.51 28.91 -5.65
N ALA A 31 29.89 28.17 -6.58
CA ALA A 31 28.46 28.32 -6.84
C ALA A 31 27.68 28.12 -5.53
N PRO A 32 26.72 29.01 -5.19
CA PRO A 32 26.02 28.92 -3.92
C PRO A 32 25.12 27.69 -3.93
N ALA A 33 25.47 26.69 -3.13
CA ALA A 33 24.54 25.61 -2.79
C ALA A 33 23.31 26.23 -2.13
N THR A 34 22.18 26.24 -2.84
CA THR A 34 20.93 26.90 -2.47
C THR A 34 20.23 26.15 -1.34
N ARG A 35 20.81 26.24 -0.14
CA ARG A 35 20.13 25.90 1.11
C ARG A 35 18.80 26.65 1.13
N LEU A 36 17.70 25.92 1.19
CA LEU A 36 16.37 26.49 1.39
C LEU A 36 16.40 27.36 2.67
N ARG A 37 15.93 28.59 2.56
CA ARG A 37 15.98 29.56 3.66
C ARG A 37 15.05 29.09 4.79
N ARG A 38 15.41 29.47 6.03
CA ARG A 38 14.70 29.12 7.28
C ARG A 38 13.19 29.03 7.10
N ARG A 39 12.62 27.86 7.39
CA ARG A 39 11.20 27.67 7.66
C ARG A 39 11.09 26.98 9.02
N ASP A 40 11.16 27.81 10.06
CA ASP A 40 11.00 27.35 11.45
C ASP A 40 9.53 26.91 11.68
N LEU A 41 8.61 27.42 10.85
CA LEU A 41 7.22 26.98 10.71
C LEU A 41 6.86 26.75 9.23
N ILE A 42 6.11 25.68 8.96
CA ILE A 42 5.51 25.33 7.67
C ILE A 42 3.99 25.24 7.88
N SER A 43 3.31 26.36 7.62
CA SER A 43 1.88 26.58 7.86
C SER A 43 1.01 26.55 6.60
N THR A 44 1.57 26.13 5.45
CA THR A 44 0.87 26.13 4.16
C THR A 44 1.40 25.01 3.28
N SER A 45 0.49 24.25 2.66
CA SER A 45 0.87 23.16 1.77
C SER A 45 1.77 23.66 0.63
N THR A 46 2.87 22.96 0.40
CA THR A 46 3.90 23.38 -0.57
C THR A 46 4.42 22.15 -1.30
N LYS A 47 4.54 22.22 -2.63
CA LYS A 47 5.37 21.27 -3.41
C LYS A 47 6.66 21.99 -3.80
N ASN A 48 7.79 21.48 -3.31
CA ASN A 48 9.11 22.07 -3.48
C ASN A 48 9.91 21.25 -4.50
N LEU A 49 10.34 21.91 -5.59
CA LEU A 49 10.94 21.29 -6.76
C LEU A 49 12.40 21.76 -6.94
N ALA A 50 13.37 20.97 -6.48
CA ALA A 50 14.80 21.29 -6.61
C ALA A 50 15.71 20.05 -6.64
N ALA A 51 16.87 20.16 -7.29
CA ALA A 51 17.80 19.05 -7.57
C ALA A 51 18.73 18.64 -6.40
N SER A 52 18.43 19.10 -5.17
CA SER A 52 18.97 18.57 -3.92
C SER A 52 18.13 19.18 -2.79
N LEU A 53 17.54 18.35 -1.93
CA LEU A 53 16.54 18.80 -0.96
C LEU A 53 16.98 18.51 0.48
N GLY A 54 16.81 19.53 1.31
CA GLY A 54 17.04 19.49 2.75
C GLY A 54 15.84 20.06 3.48
N LEU A 55 15.28 19.32 4.42
CA LEU A 55 14.34 19.85 5.41
C LEU A 55 15.11 20.42 6.60
N GLY A 56 14.74 21.63 7.03
CA GLY A 56 15.27 22.25 8.25
C GLY A 56 16.74 22.67 8.17
N VAL A 57 17.29 23.08 9.33
CA VAL A 57 18.67 23.54 9.51
C VAL A 57 19.20 22.99 10.83
N SER A 58 20.47 22.57 10.87
CA SER A 58 21.08 22.08 12.10
C SER A 58 21.04 23.14 13.21
N GLY A 59 20.64 22.74 14.41
CA GLY A 59 20.44 23.64 15.56
C GLY A 59 19.12 24.43 15.57
N THR A 60 18.20 24.21 14.62
CA THR A 60 16.85 24.83 14.61
C THR A 60 15.75 23.77 14.68
N THR A 61 14.53 24.20 15.02
CA THR A 61 13.31 23.38 14.91
C THR A 61 12.53 23.79 13.66
N THR A 62 12.08 22.82 12.88
CA THR A 62 11.14 22.98 11.77
C THR A 62 9.81 22.36 12.14
N THR A 63 8.81 23.19 12.38
CA THR A 63 7.45 22.75 12.73
C THR A 63 6.58 22.63 11.49
N ILE A 64 5.85 21.51 11.33
CA ILE A 64 4.84 21.31 10.28
C ILE A 64 3.46 21.32 10.96
N SER A 65 2.61 22.28 10.59
CA SER A 65 1.28 22.45 11.20
C SER A 65 0.31 21.32 10.83
N SER A 66 -0.71 21.11 11.67
CA SER A 66 -1.82 20.21 11.33
C SER A 66 -2.56 20.67 10.07
N GLY A 67 -3.03 19.70 9.27
CA GLY A 67 -3.67 19.93 7.96
C GLY A 67 -2.72 20.35 6.83
N VAL A 68 -1.42 20.54 7.09
CA VAL A 68 -0.44 20.97 6.08
C VAL A 68 0.27 19.76 5.46
N THR A 69 0.39 19.75 4.13
CA THR A 69 1.22 18.77 3.39
C THR A 69 2.43 19.46 2.78
N TYR A 70 3.62 19.10 3.24
CA TYR A 70 4.89 19.58 2.70
C TYR A 70 5.57 18.47 1.90
N TRP A 71 5.71 18.65 0.59
CA TRP A 71 6.31 17.67 -0.31
C TRP A 71 7.64 18.17 -0.86
N LEU A 72 8.69 17.41 -0.56
CA LEU A 72 10.01 17.48 -1.18
C LEU A 72 10.04 16.60 -2.43
N SER A 73 10.26 17.18 -3.61
CA SER A 73 10.39 16.40 -4.85
C SER A 73 11.51 16.89 -5.76
N GLY A 74 12.30 15.94 -6.28
CA GLY A 74 13.38 16.20 -7.22
C GLY A 74 14.36 15.03 -7.35
N PRO A 75 15.39 15.14 -8.18
CA PRO A 75 16.47 14.16 -8.22
C PRO A 75 17.41 14.28 -7.01
N GLY A 76 17.97 13.14 -6.59
CA GLY A 76 19.05 13.09 -5.60
C GLY A 76 18.61 13.04 -4.14
N ASN A 77 19.46 13.57 -3.26
CA ASN A 77 19.35 13.40 -1.82
C ASN A 77 18.25 14.27 -1.19
N HIS A 78 17.52 13.69 -0.25
CA HIS A 78 16.41 14.27 0.52
C HIS A 78 16.76 14.19 2.01
N ASN A 79 17.68 15.03 2.45
CA ASN A 79 18.20 15.02 3.83
C ASN A 79 17.29 15.80 4.80
N VAL A 80 17.43 15.55 6.10
CA VAL A 80 16.78 16.33 7.16
C VAL A 80 17.83 16.84 8.14
N TYR A 81 17.63 18.05 8.67
CA TYR A 81 18.58 18.76 9.53
C TYR A 81 17.88 19.46 10.69
N GLY A 82 18.49 19.40 11.89
CA GLY A 82 17.92 19.99 13.09
C GLY A 82 16.82 19.12 13.71
N THR A 83 15.85 19.76 14.33
CA THR A 83 14.67 19.13 14.96
C THR A 83 13.45 19.29 14.06
N VAL A 84 12.57 18.29 14.02
CA VAL A 84 11.26 18.38 13.36
C VAL A 84 10.15 18.12 14.37
N ASP A 85 9.17 19.03 14.41
CA ASP A 85 7.90 18.85 15.14
C ASP A 85 6.76 18.75 14.12
N ASN A 86 6.33 17.52 13.81
CA ASN A 86 5.34 17.26 12.79
C ASN A 86 3.95 17.02 13.40
N SER A 87 3.00 17.86 12.98
CA SER A 87 1.56 17.71 13.21
C SER A 87 0.78 17.45 11.91
N GLY A 88 1.44 17.47 10.75
CA GLY A 88 0.84 17.37 9.42
C GLY A 88 1.41 16.22 8.60
N SER A 89 1.62 16.43 7.31
CA SER A 89 2.20 15.44 6.39
C SER A 89 3.51 15.93 5.77
N LEU A 90 4.55 15.12 5.87
CA LEU A 90 5.82 15.28 5.16
C LEU A 90 5.95 14.17 4.11
N ILE A 91 6.13 14.54 2.85
CA ILE A 91 6.34 13.59 1.75
C ILE A 91 7.70 13.88 1.09
N ALA A 92 8.49 12.84 0.82
CA ALA A 92 9.73 12.93 0.06
C ALA A 92 9.72 11.87 -1.05
N SER A 93 9.95 12.27 -2.30
CA SER A 93 9.89 11.37 -3.46
C SER A 93 10.55 11.96 -4.71
N GLN A 94 11.13 11.13 -5.59
CA GLN A 94 11.76 11.62 -6.82
C GLN A 94 10.81 11.76 -8.03
N THR A 95 9.51 11.63 -7.84
CA THR A 95 8.52 11.33 -8.91
C THR A 95 8.27 12.39 -9.99
N ASP A 96 8.83 13.60 -9.87
CA ASP A 96 8.80 14.60 -10.96
C ASP A 96 10.05 14.58 -11.86
N ALA A 97 11.03 13.70 -11.58
CA ALA A 97 12.19 13.49 -12.43
C ALA A 97 11.92 12.46 -13.55
N THR A 98 12.61 12.60 -14.69
CA THR A 98 12.64 11.61 -15.76
C THR A 98 13.40 10.35 -15.30
N ILE A 99 12.66 9.33 -14.84
CA ILE A 99 13.12 8.00 -14.39
C ILE A 99 14.59 8.00 -13.91
N ASN A 100 14.81 8.44 -12.68
CA ASN A 100 16.14 8.33 -12.08
C ASN A 100 16.51 6.85 -11.91
N VAL A 101 17.65 6.47 -12.47
CA VAL A 101 18.25 5.14 -12.25
C VAL A 101 18.77 5.01 -10.80
N VAL A 102 19.05 6.13 -10.12
CA VAL A 102 19.69 6.18 -8.79
C VAL A 102 18.66 6.42 -7.69
N GLY A 103 18.48 5.42 -6.81
CA GLY A 103 17.54 5.47 -5.69
C GLY A 103 17.82 6.56 -4.65
N MET A 104 16.75 7.16 -4.14
CA MET A 104 16.75 8.27 -3.19
C MET A 104 17.59 7.97 -1.94
N GLN A 105 18.47 8.92 -1.62
CA GLN A 105 19.26 8.91 -0.40
C GLN A 105 18.64 9.89 0.61
N SER A 106 18.41 9.48 1.85
CA SER A 106 18.02 10.39 2.93
C SER A 106 18.93 10.19 4.13
N THR A 107 19.60 11.25 4.57
CA THR A 107 20.33 11.25 5.85
C THR A 107 19.77 12.31 6.80
N TRP A 108 19.70 11.95 8.08
CA TRP A 108 19.41 12.88 9.18
C TRP A 108 20.33 12.51 10.34
N THR A 109 21.15 13.44 10.81
CA THR A 109 22.09 13.19 11.91
C THR A 109 21.96 14.24 13.00
N ASN A 110 22.06 13.81 14.25
CA ASN A 110 22.08 14.65 15.45
C ASN A 110 20.83 15.54 15.61
N GLY A 111 19.68 15.09 15.11
CA GLY A 111 18.40 15.80 15.17
C GLY A 111 17.35 15.11 16.03
N ALA A 112 16.28 15.80 16.38
CA ALA A 112 15.17 15.25 17.17
C ALA A 112 13.88 15.19 16.34
N LEU A 113 13.11 14.11 16.48
CA LEU A 113 11.79 13.99 15.85
C LEU A 113 10.68 13.89 16.90
N THR A 114 9.72 14.79 16.79
CA THR A 114 8.37 14.62 17.33
C THR A 114 7.41 14.46 16.15
N ASN A 115 6.75 13.30 16.04
CA ASN A 115 5.74 13.03 15.01
C ASN A 115 4.42 12.66 15.71
N ARG A 116 3.48 13.61 15.76
CA ARG A 116 2.31 13.53 16.64
C ARG A 116 1.22 12.59 16.10
N ALA A 117 0.26 12.21 16.94
CA ALA A 117 -0.88 11.40 16.51
C ALA A 117 -1.63 12.05 15.34
N GLY A 118 -1.95 11.25 14.30
CA GLY A 118 -2.52 11.73 13.04
C GLY A 118 -1.52 12.36 12.05
N ALA A 119 -0.30 12.68 12.48
CA ALA A 119 0.76 13.17 11.60
C ALA A 119 1.40 12.03 10.80
N SER A 120 1.95 12.34 9.63
CA SER A 120 2.57 11.38 8.72
C SER A 120 3.91 11.89 8.17
N ILE A 121 4.87 10.97 8.02
CA ILE A 121 6.10 11.17 7.27
C ILE A 121 6.25 9.99 6.31
N SER A 122 6.35 10.24 5.00
CA SER A 122 6.52 9.20 3.98
C SER A 122 7.70 9.51 3.06
N PHE A 123 8.71 8.64 3.09
CA PHE A 123 9.85 8.65 2.17
C PHE A 123 9.64 7.56 1.13
N ASN A 124 9.20 7.96 -0.06
CA ASN A 124 8.70 7.04 -1.09
C ASN A 124 9.43 7.22 -2.42
N ASP A 125 10.29 6.25 -2.73
CA ASP A 125 10.95 6.15 -4.02
C ASP A 125 10.79 4.74 -4.64
N VAL A 126 9.52 4.35 -4.85
CA VAL A 126 9.19 3.14 -5.63
C VAL A 126 9.40 3.31 -7.15
N SER A 127 9.85 4.49 -7.59
CA SER A 127 9.95 4.85 -9.02
C SER A 127 11.39 4.79 -9.56
N ALA A 128 12.41 4.79 -8.69
CA ALA A 128 13.79 4.48 -9.07
C ALA A 128 14.03 2.97 -9.28
N THR A 129 15.05 2.63 -10.07
CA THR A 129 15.39 1.23 -10.40
C THR A 129 16.56 0.65 -9.60
N THR A 130 17.48 1.47 -9.08
CA THR A 130 18.38 1.04 -7.99
C THR A 130 17.80 1.43 -6.64
N SER A 131 18.15 0.67 -5.61
CA SER A 131 17.45 0.73 -4.34
C SER A 131 17.75 2.03 -3.56
N PRO A 132 16.73 2.71 -2.99
CA PRO A 132 16.95 3.83 -2.09
C PRO A 132 17.59 3.40 -0.78
N ALA A 133 18.25 4.34 -0.10
CA ALA A 133 18.81 4.13 1.22
C ALA A 133 18.51 5.32 2.14
N TYR A 134 17.89 5.04 3.28
CA TYR A 134 17.51 6.02 4.28
C TYR A 134 18.23 5.70 5.59
N ALA A 135 19.03 6.65 6.09
CA ALA A 135 19.88 6.49 7.28
C ALA A 135 19.72 7.68 8.22
N TRP A 136 18.85 7.53 9.22
CA TRP A 136 18.55 8.55 10.21
C TRP A 136 19.12 8.15 11.58
N THR A 137 20.00 8.97 12.15
CA THR A 137 20.52 8.84 13.51
C THR A 137 20.07 10.04 14.34
N LEU A 138 18.99 9.84 15.10
CA LEU A 138 18.29 10.87 15.87
C LEU A 138 18.79 10.93 17.32
N ASN A 139 18.95 12.15 17.84
CA ASN A 139 19.16 12.38 19.27
C ASN A 139 17.94 11.99 20.12
N SER A 140 16.73 12.08 19.57
CA SER A 140 15.50 11.60 20.21
C SER A 140 14.40 11.34 19.18
N LEU A 141 13.52 10.39 19.50
CA LEU A 141 12.37 9.99 18.71
C LEU A 141 11.14 9.90 19.60
N GLN A 142 10.11 10.68 19.30
CA GLN A 142 8.77 10.54 19.82
C GLN A 142 7.82 10.36 18.62
N ASN A 143 7.45 9.12 18.31
CA ASN A 143 6.50 8.82 17.24
C ASN A 143 5.16 8.34 17.79
N ASP A 144 4.14 9.18 17.68
CA ASP A 144 2.73 8.85 17.93
C ASP A 144 1.92 8.77 16.62
N GLY A 145 2.49 9.26 15.50
CA GLY A 145 1.92 9.21 14.15
C GLY A 145 2.46 8.06 13.30
N THR A 146 2.48 8.26 11.98
CA THR A 146 3.00 7.27 11.02
C THR A 146 4.33 7.72 10.43
N LEU A 147 5.34 6.85 10.47
CA LEU A 147 6.54 6.93 9.63
C LEU A 147 6.48 5.81 8.59
N GLN A 148 6.62 6.14 7.31
CA GLN A 148 6.58 5.18 6.22
C GLN A 148 7.82 5.31 5.34
N TRP A 149 8.48 4.18 5.10
CA TRP A 149 9.67 4.06 4.27
C TRP A 149 9.36 3.11 3.12
N CYS A 150 9.36 3.67 1.92
CA CYS A 150 8.90 3.03 0.70
C CYS A 150 10.04 3.03 -0.34
N GLY A 151 10.34 1.87 -0.88
CA GLY A 151 11.42 1.67 -1.84
C GLY A 151 11.18 0.51 -2.81
N ARG A 152 12.08 0.37 -3.77
CA ARG A 152 12.08 -0.66 -4.81
C ARG A 152 13.41 -1.41 -4.78
N GLY A 153 13.35 -2.74 -4.86
CA GLY A 153 14.49 -3.64 -4.59
C GLY A 153 15.12 -4.29 -5.81
N ASP A 154 14.74 -3.89 -7.02
CA ASP A 154 15.16 -4.53 -8.27
C ASP A 154 16.69 -4.68 -8.40
N VAL A 155 17.46 -3.75 -7.82
CA VAL A 155 18.92 -3.85 -7.71
C VAL A 155 19.39 -3.47 -6.30
N GLY A 156 19.82 -4.46 -5.52
CA GLY A 156 20.53 -4.31 -4.24
C GLY A 156 19.69 -4.55 -2.97
N GLY A 157 18.40 -4.22 -2.99
CA GLY A 157 17.55 -4.17 -1.80
C GLY A 157 17.58 -2.78 -1.13
N SER A 158 16.40 -2.28 -0.75
CA SER A 158 16.24 -0.97 -0.09
C SER A 158 16.79 -0.96 1.33
N SER A 159 17.54 0.07 1.71
CA SER A 159 18.15 0.16 3.06
C SER A 159 17.36 1.10 3.96
N TYR A 160 16.95 0.60 5.13
CA TYR A 160 16.11 1.33 6.09
C TYR A 160 16.77 1.33 7.47
N GLN A 161 17.63 2.32 7.74
CA GLN A 161 18.27 2.49 9.04
C GLN A 161 17.61 3.64 9.80
N LEU A 162 16.89 3.29 10.88
CA LEU A 162 16.49 4.24 11.92
C LEU A 162 17.35 3.97 13.17
N ALA A 163 17.97 5.02 13.68
CA ALA A 163 18.95 4.95 14.74
C ALA A 163 18.71 6.06 15.77
N CYS A 164 19.01 5.80 17.03
CA CYS A 164 18.64 6.67 18.15
C CYS A 164 19.81 6.81 19.15
N SER A 165 20.11 8.01 19.66
CA SER A 165 21.29 8.28 20.51
C SER A 165 20.98 8.86 21.89
N SER A 166 19.83 8.53 22.48
CA SER A 166 19.51 8.84 23.89
C SER A 166 18.48 7.88 24.50
N SER A 167 18.04 8.15 25.73
CA SER A 167 16.89 7.51 26.41
C SER A 167 15.55 7.79 25.74
N ASN A 168 15.44 8.89 24.99
CA ASN A 168 14.16 9.46 24.60
C ASN A 168 13.77 8.96 23.21
N CYS A 169 13.58 7.64 23.12
CA CYS A 169 13.34 6.91 21.88
C CYS A 169 12.12 5.99 22.04
N VAL A 170 10.95 6.52 21.66
CA VAL A 170 9.63 5.95 21.90
C VAL A 170 8.83 5.90 20.59
N ASN A 171 8.32 4.71 20.27
CA ASN A 171 7.33 4.49 19.23
C ASN A 171 5.99 4.07 19.86
N ASN A 172 5.01 4.95 19.85
CA ASN A 172 3.60 4.67 20.16
C ASN A 172 2.75 4.53 18.88
N GLY A 173 3.22 5.08 17.75
CA GLY A 173 2.57 5.05 16.44
C GLY A 173 3.03 3.90 15.54
N LEU A 174 2.91 4.08 14.23
CA LEU A 174 3.29 3.09 13.21
C LEU A 174 4.61 3.47 12.53
N ILE A 175 5.50 2.49 12.37
CA ILE A 175 6.69 2.60 11.53
C ILE A 175 6.66 1.47 10.49
N ASP A 176 6.61 1.82 9.22
CA ASP A 176 6.43 0.89 8.09
C ASP A 176 7.70 0.85 7.20
N PHE A 177 8.28 -0.34 7.04
CA PHE A 177 9.39 -0.62 6.12
C PHE A 177 8.87 -1.51 4.98
N SER A 178 8.72 -0.93 3.77
CA SER A 178 8.01 -1.59 2.67
C SER A 178 8.75 -1.49 1.34
N GLN A 179 9.13 -2.65 0.79
CA GLN A 179 9.76 -2.77 -0.52
C GLN A 179 8.80 -3.40 -1.56
N VAL A 180 8.46 -2.66 -2.62
CA VAL A 180 7.38 -3.08 -3.54
C VAL A 180 7.74 -4.14 -4.57
N SER A 181 9.03 -4.37 -4.81
CA SER A 181 9.55 -5.24 -5.88
C SER A 181 10.99 -5.64 -5.55
N GLY A 182 11.50 -6.69 -6.20
CA GLY A 182 12.79 -7.30 -5.89
C GLY A 182 12.73 -8.28 -4.71
N SER A 183 13.84 -8.99 -4.50
CA SER A 183 13.99 -9.93 -3.39
C SER A 183 14.06 -9.22 -2.03
N ALA A 184 13.75 -9.92 -0.95
CA ALA A 184 13.78 -9.41 0.44
C ALA A 184 15.20 -9.10 0.98
N THR A 185 16.15 -8.71 0.12
CA THR A 185 17.47 -8.20 0.51
C THR A 185 17.45 -6.78 1.03
N ALA A 186 16.27 -6.15 1.14
CA ALA A 186 16.11 -4.87 1.82
C ALA A 186 16.39 -5.01 3.31
N ILE A 187 17.52 -4.46 3.78
CA ILE A 187 17.90 -4.49 5.19
C ILE A 187 17.23 -3.33 5.91
N ALA A 188 16.35 -3.65 6.85
CA ALA A 188 15.86 -2.71 7.86
C ALA A 188 16.57 -2.94 9.20
N SER A 189 16.82 -1.85 9.92
CA SER A 189 17.36 -1.87 11.27
C SER A 189 16.76 -0.74 12.10
N PHE A 190 16.44 -1.05 13.35
CA PHE A 190 16.08 -0.06 14.36
C PHE A 190 16.93 -0.30 15.62
N GLN A 191 17.77 0.65 15.99
CA GLN A 191 18.76 0.48 17.06
C GLN A 191 19.05 1.77 17.82
N ASN A 192 19.49 1.65 19.07
CA ASN A 192 20.23 2.72 19.73
C ASN A 192 21.69 2.72 19.20
N THR A 193 22.38 3.85 19.19
CA THR A 193 23.80 3.94 18.77
C THR A 193 24.76 4.16 19.94
N LEU A 194 24.23 4.34 21.16
CA LEU A 194 25.02 4.32 22.40
C LEU A 194 25.17 2.90 22.96
N LEU A 195 24.76 1.86 22.23
CA LEU A 195 24.83 0.46 22.67
C LEU A 195 26.28 0.04 22.97
N THR A 196 26.57 -0.18 24.25
CA THR A 196 27.78 -0.88 24.70
C THR A 196 27.41 -2.30 25.14
N ALA A 197 28.23 -3.29 24.83
CA ALA A 197 27.92 -4.68 25.15
C ALA A 197 27.92 -4.91 26.67
N GLY A 198 26.83 -5.47 27.20
CA GLY A 198 26.69 -5.76 28.64
C GLY A 198 26.07 -4.62 29.46
N SER A 199 25.60 -3.54 28.83
CA SER A 199 24.92 -2.43 29.48
C SER A 199 23.62 -2.07 28.75
N LEU A 200 22.51 -2.04 29.51
CA LEU A 200 21.39 -1.15 29.22
C LEU A 200 21.20 -0.23 30.42
N THR A 201 21.82 0.95 30.38
CA THR A 201 21.34 2.10 31.14
C THR A 201 20.03 2.60 30.49
N PRO A 202 19.18 3.36 31.21
CA PRO A 202 17.98 3.95 30.60
C PRO A 202 18.25 4.82 29.36
N SER A 203 19.47 5.32 29.18
CA SER A 203 19.94 6.06 28.00
C SER A 203 20.27 5.20 26.75
N GLN A 204 20.21 3.88 26.87
CA GLN A 204 20.48 2.91 25.79
C GLN A 204 19.21 2.17 25.34
N THR A 205 18.11 2.32 26.08
CA THR A 205 16.84 1.61 25.86
C THR A 205 15.99 2.25 24.76
N ILE A 206 15.20 1.43 24.04
CA ILE A 206 14.14 1.90 23.15
C ILE A 206 12.81 1.26 23.53
N THR A 207 11.74 2.07 23.51
CA THR A 207 10.37 1.66 23.85
C THR A 207 9.51 1.59 22.60
N ASN A 208 8.87 0.45 22.37
CA ASN A 208 7.85 0.24 21.35
C ASN A 208 6.53 -0.14 22.02
N ASN A 209 5.56 0.77 22.00
CA ASN A 209 4.17 0.55 22.37
C ASN A 209 3.23 0.50 21.15
N GLY A 210 3.68 1.04 20.01
CA GLY A 210 2.95 1.05 18.74
C GLY A 210 3.25 -0.18 17.88
N ALA A 211 3.56 0.04 16.61
CA ALA A 211 3.80 -1.03 15.66
C ALA A 211 5.00 -0.78 14.73
N PHE A 212 5.73 -1.85 14.44
CA PHE A 212 6.62 -1.97 13.29
C PHE A 212 5.97 -2.88 12.25
N LEU A 213 5.83 -2.42 11.02
CA LEU A 213 5.28 -3.17 9.90
C LEU A 213 6.39 -3.40 8.86
N MET A 214 6.55 -4.64 8.42
CA MET A 214 7.62 -5.04 7.51
C MET A 214 7.05 -5.79 6.30
N ARG A 215 7.23 -5.26 5.09
CA ARG A 215 6.77 -5.87 3.83
C ARG A 215 7.94 -6.02 2.85
N ASN A 216 8.29 -7.27 2.52
CA ASN A 216 9.40 -7.67 1.65
C ASN A 216 10.77 -7.13 2.15
N THR A 217 10.98 -7.19 3.46
CA THR A 217 12.18 -6.64 4.14
C THR A 217 12.77 -7.62 5.16
N PHE A 218 14.10 -7.66 5.22
CA PHE A 218 14.88 -8.36 6.24
C PHE A 218 15.18 -7.39 7.39
N VAL A 219 14.56 -7.59 8.54
CA VAL A 219 14.66 -6.70 9.71
C VAL A 219 15.58 -7.30 10.75
N THR A 220 16.78 -6.74 10.92
CA THR A 220 17.76 -7.20 11.91
C THR A 220 17.57 -6.46 13.23
N LEU A 221 17.26 -7.21 14.30
CA LEU A 221 17.26 -6.68 15.67
C LEU A 221 18.51 -7.17 16.42
N ASN A 222 19.36 -6.22 16.81
CA ASN A 222 20.58 -6.46 17.59
C ASN A 222 20.43 -6.08 19.08
N GLN A 223 19.30 -5.51 19.46
CA GLN A 223 18.98 -5.02 20.80
C GLN A 223 17.60 -5.48 21.28
N ASN A 224 17.40 -5.45 22.60
CA ASN A 224 16.10 -5.70 23.21
C ASN A 224 15.23 -4.42 23.19
N PHE A 225 13.90 -4.60 23.29
CA PHE A 225 12.92 -3.51 23.28
C PHE A 225 11.97 -3.64 24.47
N LEU A 226 11.55 -2.49 25.01
CA LEU A 226 10.51 -2.42 26.05
C LEU A 226 9.16 -1.99 25.48
N GLY A 227 8.10 -2.11 26.28
CA GLY A 227 6.74 -1.69 25.93
C GLY A 227 5.85 -2.83 25.47
N SER A 228 4.63 -2.51 25.05
CA SER A 228 3.57 -3.46 24.65
C SER A 228 3.26 -3.48 23.15
N GLY A 229 4.17 -2.96 22.34
CA GLY A 229 4.00 -2.80 20.90
C GLY A 229 4.19 -4.09 20.10
N CYS A 230 3.92 -4.02 18.80
CA CYS A 230 3.92 -5.17 17.90
C CYS A 230 4.94 -5.07 16.77
N TRP A 231 5.38 -6.24 16.28
CA TRP A 231 6.17 -6.41 15.08
C TRP A 231 5.38 -7.26 14.07
N VAL A 232 4.99 -6.65 12.95
CA VAL A 232 4.01 -7.19 12.00
C VAL A 232 4.72 -7.67 10.75
N VAL A 233 4.98 -8.98 10.69
CA VAL A 233 5.73 -9.69 9.65
C VAL A 233 4.80 -9.99 8.47
N GLY A 234 4.94 -9.24 7.38
CA GLY A 234 4.20 -9.44 6.13
C GLY A 234 5.05 -9.97 4.98
N GLY A 235 4.50 -9.85 3.77
CA GLY A 235 4.89 -10.60 2.59
C GLY A 235 6.40 -10.69 2.34
N GLN A 236 6.95 -11.90 2.42
CA GLN A 236 8.36 -12.24 2.23
C GLN A 236 9.33 -11.55 3.21
N SER A 237 8.84 -11.04 4.35
CA SER A 237 9.69 -10.40 5.36
C SER A 237 10.30 -11.41 6.33
N THR A 238 11.56 -11.16 6.71
CA THR A 238 12.28 -11.93 7.73
C THR A 238 12.58 -11.04 8.91
N MET A 239 12.10 -11.39 10.10
CA MET A 239 12.46 -10.77 11.36
C MET A 239 13.60 -11.57 12.00
N TYR A 240 14.80 -10.99 12.05
CA TYR A 240 16.03 -11.67 12.45
C TYR A 240 16.50 -11.19 13.82
N LEU A 241 16.33 -12.03 14.85
CA LEU A 241 16.69 -11.74 16.24
C LEU A 241 18.12 -12.21 16.52
N GLN A 242 19.05 -11.26 16.62
CA GLN A 242 20.45 -11.58 16.91
C GLN A 242 20.69 -11.89 18.38
N ALA A 243 21.82 -12.54 18.67
CA ALA A 243 22.26 -12.89 20.00
C ALA A 243 22.34 -11.68 20.94
N GLY A 244 22.58 -10.48 20.39
CA GLY A 244 22.56 -9.22 21.13
C GLY A 244 21.25 -8.96 21.89
N VAL A 245 20.09 -9.37 21.35
CA VAL A 245 18.76 -9.20 21.96
C VAL A 245 18.64 -9.94 23.30
N GLY A 246 19.28 -11.11 23.45
CA GLY A 246 19.24 -11.92 24.67
C GLY A 246 20.50 -11.90 25.54
N LEU A 247 21.68 -11.65 24.96
CA LEU A 247 22.96 -11.66 25.69
C LEU A 247 23.48 -10.28 26.10
N ASN A 248 23.55 -9.35 25.14
CA ASN A 248 24.35 -8.12 25.28
C ASN A 248 23.50 -6.91 25.67
N GLN A 249 22.24 -6.89 25.21
CA GLN A 249 21.26 -5.83 25.41
C GLN A 249 20.07 -6.32 26.27
N ASN A 250 20.33 -7.29 27.14
CA ASN A 250 19.39 -7.78 28.14
C ASN A 250 20.17 -8.13 29.43
N PRO A 251 20.74 -7.13 30.12
CA PRO A 251 21.66 -7.35 31.24
C PRO A 251 20.99 -8.03 32.45
N SER A 252 19.66 -7.94 32.58
CA SER A 252 18.89 -8.63 33.62
C SER A 252 18.73 -10.14 33.38
N GLY A 253 19.00 -10.64 32.16
CA GLY A 253 18.73 -12.04 31.79
C GLY A 253 17.24 -12.39 31.78
N GLY A 254 16.35 -11.40 31.66
CA GLY A 254 14.91 -11.62 31.53
C GLY A 254 14.53 -12.23 30.17
N PRO A 255 13.23 -12.46 29.92
CA PRO A 255 12.77 -12.88 28.60
C PRO A 255 13.13 -11.86 27.52
N ALA A 256 13.61 -12.32 26.36
CA ALA A 256 13.86 -11.44 25.22
C ALA A 256 12.54 -10.89 24.65
N LEU A 257 12.49 -9.59 24.32
CA LEU A 257 11.30 -8.86 23.86
C LEU A 257 10.09 -8.96 24.82
N ASN A 258 10.34 -8.99 26.13
CA ASN A 258 9.30 -9.15 27.16
C ASN A 258 8.16 -8.12 27.06
N GLY A 259 6.93 -8.61 26.82
CA GLY A 259 5.72 -7.80 26.69
C GLY A 259 5.40 -7.33 25.28
N GLN A 260 6.32 -7.49 24.31
CA GLN A 260 6.04 -7.22 22.90
C GLN A 260 5.10 -8.27 22.30
N SER A 261 4.56 -7.97 21.12
CA SER A 261 3.88 -8.94 20.26
C SER A 261 4.60 -9.08 18.92
N ILE A 262 4.49 -10.24 18.29
CA ILE A 262 4.91 -10.47 16.90
C ILE A 262 3.72 -11.08 16.16
N ARG A 263 3.41 -10.62 14.95
CA ARG A 263 2.28 -11.13 14.17
C ARG A 263 2.71 -11.40 12.73
N PHE A 264 2.49 -12.63 12.25
CA PHE A 264 2.48 -12.91 10.82
C PHE A 264 1.13 -12.48 10.21
N VAL A 265 1.15 -11.82 9.03
CA VAL A 265 -0.09 -11.37 8.34
C VAL A 265 -0.43 -12.13 7.06
N ASP A 266 0.53 -12.85 6.50
CA ASP A 266 0.37 -13.77 5.37
C ASP A 266 1.27 -15.00 5.57
N GLY A 267 1.21 -15.99 4.67
CA GLY A 267 1.89 -17.28 4.81
C GLY A 267 3.39 -17.29 4.50
N THR A 268 4.05 -16.14 4.33
CA THR A 268 5.40 -16.06 3.74
C THR A 268 6.48 -15.44 4.64
N GLY A 269 6.15 -15.12 5.89
CA GLY A 269 7.08 -14.53 6.85
C GLY A 269 7.98 -15.54 7.57
N VAL A 270 9.15 -15.05 8.01
CA VAL A 270 10.13 -15.80 8.80
C VAL A 270 10.45 -15.06 10.09
N LEU A 271 10.51 -15.77 11.22
CA LEU A 271 11.07 -15.28 12.47
C LEU A 271 12.28 -16.14 12.86
N HIS A 272 13.47 -15.56 12.78
CA HIS A 272 14.73 -16.24 13.04
C HIS A 272 15.30 -15.87 14.43
N PHE A 273 15.85 -16.86 15.14
CA PHE A 273 16.42 -16.73 16.48
C PHE A 273 17.88 -17.22 16.49
N GLU A 274 18.84 -16.31 16.71
CA GLU A 274 20.19 -16.72 17.12
C GLU A 274 20.21 -17.24 18.57
N THR A 275 21.13 -18.16 18.89
CA THR A 275 21.30 -18.85 20.19
C THR A 275 21.24 -17.89 21.36
N GLY A 276 21.84 -16.71 21.20
CA GLY A 276 21.92 -15.71 22.27
C GLY A 276 20.56 -15.26 22.80
N VAL A 277 19.52 -15.23 21.95
CA VAL A 277 18.16 -14.80 22.29
C VAL A 277 17.55 -15.64 23.42
N TYR A 278 17.80 -16.95 23.43
CA TYR A 278 17.28 -17.92 24.39
C TYR A 278 18.38 -18.58 25.28
N SER A 279 19.63 -18.13 25.14
CA SER A 279 20.78 -18.71 25.84
C SER A 279 20.79 -18.49 27.36
N ARG A 280 20.23 -17.36 27.83
CA ARG A 280 20.15 -16.98 29.26
C ARG A 280 18.77 -17.24 29.86
N ASN A 281 17.72 -17.23 29.05
CA ASN A 281 16.35 -17.41 29.48
C ASN A 281 15.60 -18.29 28.49
N SER A 282 14.97 -19.36 28.98
CA SER A 282 14.20 -20.29 28.14
C SER A 282 12.80 -19.79 27.81
N GLN A 283 12.36 -18.66 28.36
CA GLN A 283 11.10 -18.00 27.98
C GLN A 283 11.38 -16.93 26.94
N PHE A 284 10.72 -17.03 25.78
CA PHE A 284 10.62 -15.91 24.86
C PHE A 284 9.54 -14.96 25.36
N GLY A 285 9.87 -13.67 25.46
CA GLY A 285 9.06 -12.68 26.14
C GLY A 285 7.95 -12.04 25.29
N ALA A 286 8.04 -12.19 23.96
CA ALA A 286 7.00 -11.74 23.05
C ALA A 286 6.00 -12.86 22.73
N THR A 287 4.72 -12.49 22.57
CA THR A 287 3.69 -13.43 22.11
C THR A 287 3.60 -13.38 20.58
N VAL A 288 3.62 -14.54 19.94
CA VAL A 288 3.58 -14.70 18.48
C VAL A 288 2.15 -15.03 18.03
N TYR A 289 1.65 -14.32 17.02
CA TYR A 289 0.32 -14.48 16.46
C TYR A 289 0.38 -14.84 14.97
N GLY A 290 -0.58 -15.61 14.48
CA GLY A 290 -0.69 -15.95 13.06
C GLY A 290 0.34 -16.98 12.54
N PHE A 291 1.05 -17.69 13.43
CA PHE A 291 2.03 -18.69 13.01
C PHE A 291 1.36 -19.89 12.32
N GLY A 292 1.73 -20.17 11.07
CA GLY A 292 1.14 -21.21 10.24
C GLY A 292 0.96 -20.75 8.80
N GLY A 293 0.27 -21.54 7.98
CA GLY A 293 -0.04 -21.20 6.58
C GLY A 293 1.17 -21.07 5.65
N GLY A 294 2.35 -21.53 6.07
CA GLY A 294 3.63 -21.43 5.35
C GLY A 294 4.75 -20.75 6.15
N ASN A 295 4.39 -19.89 7.12
CA ASN A 295 5.31 -19.17 7.99
C ASN A 295 6.29 -20.09 8.72
N VAL A 296 7.45 -19.54 9.08
CA VAL A 296 8.59 -20.31 9.61
C VAL A 296 9.15 -19.68 10.88
N LEU A 297 9.41 -20.52 11.89
CA LEU A 297 10.33 -20.17 12.98
C LEU A 297 11.67 -20.85 12.70
N GLU A 298 12.75 -20.09 12.65
CA GLU A 298 14.10 -20.57 12.33
C GLU A 298 15.09 -20.37 13.48
N PHE A 299 16.05 -21.27 13.60
CA PHE A 299 17.02 -21.33 14.70
C PHE A 299 18.40 -21.70 14.16
N ASP A 300 19.45 -21.18 14.78
CA ASP A 300 20.85 -21.51 14.47
C ASP A 300 21.32 -22.84 15.09
N GLU A 301 20.68 -23.33 16.15
CA GLU A 301 20.92 -24.65 16.73
C GLU A 301 20.06 -25.76 16.07
N ILE A 302 20.62 -26.98 15.99
CA ILE A 302 19.88 -28.17 15.52
C ILE A 302 18.77 -28.52 16.51
N ILE A 303 17.52 -28.56 16.04
CA ILE A 303 16.36 -28.90 16.84
C ILE A 303 16.29 -30.42 17.05
N TYR A 304 16.36 -30.86 18.31
CA TYR A 304 16.18 -32.26 18.69
C TYR A 304 14.71 -32.64 18.74
N SER A 305 13.87 -31.83 19.40
CA SER A 305 12.43 -32.07 19.52
C SER A 305 11.64 -30.78 19.69
N SER A 306 10.34 -30.85 19.40
CA SER A 306 9.39 -29.76 19.60
C SER A 306 8.08 -30.32 20.16
N SER A 307 7.44 -29.59 21.05
CA SER A 307 6.16 -29.97 21.67
C SER A 307 5.31 -28.74 21.93
N TYR A 308 4.00 -28.84 21.70
CA TYR A 308 3.05 -27.76 21.98
C TYR A 308 2.08 -28.19 23.09
N ALA A 309 1.82 -27.30 24.04
CA ALA A 309 0.86 -27.49 25.13
C ALA A 309 0.25 -26.16 25.57
N ALA A 310 -1.06 -26.18 25.88
CA ALA A 310 -1.87 -25.01 26.26
C ALA A 310 -1.82 -23.85 25.25
N ASP A 311 -0.88 -22.92 25.40
CA ASP A 311 -0.64 -21.73 24.57
C ASP A 311 0.79 -21.64 23.99
N THR A 312 1.65 -22.62 24.33
CA THR A 312 3.11 -22.51 24.24
C THR A 312 3.71 -23.62 23.39
N LEU A 313 4.56 -23.23 22.44
CA LEU A 313 5.43 -24.09 21.66
C LEU A 313 6.82 -24.13 22.32
N THR A 314 7.19 -25.30 22.83
CA THR A 314 8.53 -25.60 23.35
C THR A 314 9.39 -26.21 22.23
N VAL A 315 10.57 -25.65 21.98
CA VAL A 315 11.57 -26.13 21.02
C VAL A 315 12.85 -26.46 21.78
N LYS A 316 13.38 -27.68 21.60
CA LYS A 316 14.51 -28.22 22.36
C LYS A 316 15.72 -28.51 21.45
N PHE A 317 16.89 -28.09 21.94
CA PHE A 317 18.20 -28.28 21.32
C PHE A 317 19.05 -29.23 22.18
N ALA A 318 20.33 -29.42 21.85
CA ALA A 318 21.21 -30.33 22.58
C ALA A 318 21.37 -29.98 24.08
N LEU A 319 21.50 -28.67 24.38
CA LEU A 319 21.78 -28.14 25.72
C LEU A 319 20.80 -27.02 26.14
N ARG A 320 19.82 -26.69 25.30
CA ARG A 320 18.95 -25.51 25.45
C ARG A 320 17.49 -25.81 25.13
N THR A 321 16.62 -24.89 25.50
CA THR A 321 15.19 -24.92 25.20
C THR A 321 14.67 -23.50 25.12
N ILE A 322 13.82 -23.21 24.13
CA ILE A 322 13.04 -21.97 24.04
C ILE A 322 11.55 -22.32 24.11
N ASN A 323 10.79 -21.50 24.82
CA ASN A 323 9.34 -21.59 24.96
C ASN A 323 8.75 -20.31 24.36
N ILE A 324 7.91 -20.49 23.33
CA ILE A 324 7.33 -19.41 22.53
C ILE A 324 5.81 -19.48 22.71
N LYS A 325 5.20 -18.43 23.25
CA LYS A 325 3.73 -18.31 23.28
C LYS A 325 3.23 -18.05 21.87
N ILE A 326 2.43 -18.98 21.33
CA ILE A 326 1.85 -18.89 19.98
C ILE A 326 0.32 -18.77 19.99
N GLY A 327 -0.30 -18.86 21.17
CA GLY A 327 -1.75 -18.88 21.36
C GLY A 327 -2.32 -20.30 21.46
N THR A 328 -3.60 -20.40 21.79
CA THR A 328 -4.34 -21.66 21.94
C THR A 328 -4.83 -22.20 20.58
N GLY A 329 -5.39 -23.42 20.56
CA GLY A 329 -6.12 -23.97 19.41
C GLY A 329 -5.29 -24.69 18.34
N TYR A 330 -3.96 -24.78 18.47
CA TYR A 330 -3.14 -25.58 17.55
C TYR A 330 -3.26 -27.08 17.85
N SER A 331 -3.18 -27.92 16.82
CA SER A 331 -2.95 -29.36 17.03
C SER A 331 -1.46 -29.64 17.26
N ALA A 332 -1.13 -30.38 18.32
CA ALA A 332 0.24 -30.83 18.57
C ALA A 332 0.82 -31.68 17.42
N THR A 333 -0.03 -32.36 16.62
CA THR A 333 0.39 -33.13 15.43
C THR A 333 0.52 -32.28 14.17
N GLY A 334 0.09 -31.01 14.19
CA GLY A 334 0.18 -30.10 13.04
C GLY A 334 1.56 -29.49 12.82
N PHE A 335 2.48 -29.61 13.79
CA PHE A 335 3.83 -29.06 13.72
C PHE A 335 4.80 -30.02 13.00
N SER A 336 5.53 -29.52 12.00
CA SER A 336 6.67 -30.19 11.39
C SER A 336 7.98 -29.57 11.87
N LYS A 337 8.98 -30.43 12.14
CA LYS A 337 10.31 -30.06 12.65
C LYS A 337 11.38 -30.40 11.62
N GLY A 338 11.97 -29.38 10.99
CA GLY A 338 13.17 -29.52 10.16
C GLY A 338 14.43 -29.78 11.01
N LEU A 339 15.61 -29.54 10.43
CA LEU A 339 16.85 -29.49 11.22
C LEU A 339 16.96 -28.18 12.02
N TYR A 340 16.61 -27.06 11.40
CA TYR A 340 16.82 -25.69 11.90
C TYR A 340 15.51 -24.86 11.94
N ASN A 341 14.35 -25.48 11.69
CA ASN A 341 13.08 -24.76 11.65
C ASN A 341 11.88 -25.56 12.15
N ILE A 342 10.85 -24.83 12.59
CA ILE A 342 9.51 -25.34 12.86
C ILE A 342 8.53 -24.67 11.87
N LYS A 343 7.59 -25.46 11.36
CA LYS A 343 6.39 -24.96 10.64
C LYS A 343 5.13 -25.58 11.24
N TYR A 344 4.00 -24.90 11.07
CA TYR A 344 2.67 -25.47 11.31
C TYR A 344 1.98 -25.70 9.96
N ASN A 345 1.59 -26.95 9.67
CA ASN A 345 1.19 -27.40 8.34
C ASN A 345 -0.29 -27.08 7.97
N ALA A 346 -0.93 -26.20 8.72
CA ALA A 346 -2.27 -25.69 8.48
C ALA A 346 -2.29 -24.17 8.68
N ALA A 347 -3.41 -23.51 8.36
CA ALA A 347 -3.62 -22.11 8.73
C ALA A 347 -3.52 -21.94 10.26
N ALA A 348 -3.03 -20.79 10.71
CA ALA A 348 -2.99 -20.45 12.13
C ALA A 348 -4.42 -20.44 12.72
N PRO A 349 -4.64 -20.95 13.95
CA PRO A 349 -5.91 -20.81 14.65
C PRO A 349 -6.33 -19.35 14.80
N ALA A 350 -7.65 -19.10 14.81
CA ALA A 350 -8.20 -17.76 15.00
C ALA A 350 -7.88 -17.23 16.41
N GLY A 351 -6.92 -16.31 16.51
CA GLY A 351 -6.51 -15.67 17.76
C GLY A 351 -6.44 -14.14 17.61
N SER A 352 -6.99 -13.43 18.59
CA SER A 352 -7.00 -11.96 18.61
C SER A 352 -5.61 -11.41 18.95
N ALA A 353 -4.83 -11.06 17.93
CA ALA A 353 -3.64 -10.24 18.09
C ALA A 353 -4.04 -8.81 18.54
N PRO A 354 -3.28 -8.15 19.44
CA PRO A 354 -3.57 -6.79 19.92
C PRO A 354 -3.80 -5.77 18.80
N GLY A 355 -4.53 -4.68 19.11
CA GLY A 355 -4.82 -3.62 18.13
C GLY A 355 -3.57 -2.99 17.51
N THR A 356 -2.45 -2.94 18.23
CA THR A 356 -1.13 -2.55 17.72
C THR A 356 -0.68 -3.46 16.58
N CYS A 357 -0.92 -4.77 16.66
CA CYS A 357 -0.66 -5.71 15.56
C CYS A 357 -1.62 -5.58 14.37
N GLN A 358 -2.65 -4.72 14.43
CA GLN A 358 -3.58 -4.44 13.33
C GLN A 358 -3.27 -3.11 12.62
N MET A 359 -2.33 -2.32 13.13
CA MET A 359 -1.94 -1.04 12.51
C MET A 359 -1.37 -1.27 11.11
N THR A 360 -1.89 -0.53 10.12
CA THR A 360 -1.43 -0.61 8.73
C THR A 360 -1.41 0.75 8.05
N THR A 361 -0.53 0.89 7.09
CA THR A 361 -0.52 1.93 6.05
C THR A 361 -1.17 1.41 4.76
N PRO A 362 -1.48 2.30 3.79
CA PRO A 362 -1.56 1.90 2.38
C PRO A 362 -0.22 1.31 1.90
N ILE A 363 -0.27 0.34 0.98
CA ILE A 363 0.94 -0.16 0.31
C ILE A 363 1.54 0.97 -0.53
N CYS A 364 2.87 1.06 -0.52
CA CYS A 364 3.64 2.05 -1.28
C CYS A 364 3.27 2.05 -2.78
N GLY A 365 2.80 3.17 -3.30
CA GLY A 365 2.46 3.38 -4.71
C GLY A 365 3.28 4.51 -5.35
N SER A 366 3.32 4.56 -6.69
CA SER A 366 3.99 5.66 -7.39
C SER A 366 3.22 6.97 -7.21
N LEU A 367 3.92 8.04 -6.81
CA LEU A 367 3.36 9.39 -6.66
C LEU A 367 3.47 10.22 -7.96
N LYS A 368 3.79 9.57 -9.09
CA LYS A 368 3.87 10.24 -10.40
C LYS A 368 2.51 10.82 -10.79
N GLY A 369 2.45 12.15 -10.92
CA GLY A 369 1.21 12.86 -11.21
C GLY A 369 0.30 13.11 -10.00
N TYR A 370 0.70 12.72 -8.78
CA TYR A 370 -0.02 13.12 -7.57
C TYR A 370 0.04 14.66 -7.41
N THR A 371 -1.09 15.25 -7.04
CA THR A 371 -1.29 16.69 -6.86
C THR A 371 -1.69 16.97 -5.41
N ILE A 372 -1.07 17.96 -4.78
CA ILE A 372 -1.46 18.37 -3.42
C ILE A 372 -2.60 19.40 -3.53
N PRO A 373 -3.75 19.19 -2.88
CA PRO A 373 -4.79 20.20 -2.78
C PRO A 373 -4.27 21.49 -2.13
N GLY A 374 -4.56 22.64 -2.75
CA GLY A 374 -4.23 23.97 -2.22
C GLY A 374 -2.74 24.30 -2.07
N ALA A 375 -1.82 23.50 -2.64
CA ALA A 375 -0.39 23.78 -2.47
C ALA A 375 0.13 24.90 -3.38
N THR A 376 1.04 25.69 -2.83
CA THR A 376 1.88 26.59 -3.63
C THR A 376 3.04 25.80 -4.26
N THR A 377 3.23 25.95 -5.56
CA THR A 377 4.34 25.36 -6.32
C THR A 377 5.52 26.33 -6.37
N THR A 378 6.53 26.10 -5.53
CA THR A 378 7.75 26.93 -5.55
C THR A 378 8.82 26.27 -6.42
N SER A 379 8.86 26.66 -7.70
CA SER A 379 9.99 26.36 -8.57
C SER A 379 11.18 27.27 -8.24
N ALA A 380 12.38 26.70 -8.14
CA ALA A 380 13.61 27.46 -7.91
C ALA A 380 14.11 28.13 -9.21
N GLY A 381 13.29 29.00 -9.81
CA GLY A 381 13.63 29.72 -11.04
C GLY A 381 14.83 30.67 -10.85
N ALA A 382 15.79 30.61 -11.77
CA ALA A 382 16.94 31.51 -11.77
C ALA A 382 16.50 32.95 -12.12
N SER A 383 16.64 33.87 -11.18
CA SER A 383 16.20 35.26 -11.33
C SER A 383 17.21 36.11 -12.11
N THR A 384 17.17 36.08 -13.44
CA THR A 384 17.75 37.14 -14.28
C THR A 384 16.74 38.25 -14.49
N SER A 385 16.87 39.33 -13.71
CA SER A 385 16.02 40.51 -13.81
C SER A 385 16.55 41.51 -14.84
N THR A 386 15.73 41.89 -15.82
CA THR A 386 15.94 43.12 -16.60
C THR A 386 14.61 43.73 -17.02
N SER A 387 14.37 44.99 -16.66
CA SER A 387 13.15 45.73 -17.04
C SER A 387 13.39 46.59 -18.27
N SER A 388 12.65 46.30 -19.33
CA SER A 388 12.16 47.23 -20.38
C SER A 388 12.88 48.57 -20.62
N SER A 389 13.43 48.74 -21.83
CA SER A 389 13.17 49.96 -22.65
C SER A 389 13.49 49.72 -24.13
N SER A 390 12.91 50.57 -24.99
CA SER A 390 12.63 50.36 -26.42
C SER A 390 13.68 50.88 -27.41
N ALA A 391 13.59 50.40 -28.66
CA ALA A 391 14.26 50.90 -29.89
C ALA A 391 15.77 50.58 -30.03
N SER A 392 16.34 50.38 -31.24
CA SER A 392 15.79 50.41 -32.61
C SER A 392 16.50 49.44 -33.58
N THR A 393 15.94 49.35 -34.79
CA THR A 393 16.29 48.62 -36.03
C THR A 393 17.78 48.44 -36.40
N ALA A 394 18.09 47.32 -37.08
CA ALA A 394 18.74 47.24 -38.42
C ALA A 394 20.02 46.34 -38.61
N THR A 395 19.83 45.24 -39.35
CA THR A 395 20.73 44.65 -40.40
C THR A 395 22.07 43.94 -40.09
N SER A 396 22.28 42.80 -40.80
CA SER A 396 23.57 42.24 -41.32
C SER A 396 24.66 41.72 -40.34
N ALA A 397 25.48 40.71 -40.68
CA ALA A 397 25.41 39.69 -41.75
C ALA A 397 26.38 38.48 -41.50
N ALA A 398 26.01 37.33 -42.10
CA ALA A 398 26.84 36.32 -42.80
C ALA A 398 28.21 35.79 -42.26
N ALA A 399 28.22 34.45 -42.11
CA ALA A 399 29.14 33.47 -42.75
C ALA A 399 30.60 33.20 -42.27
N GLY A 400 30.84 31.91 -41.96
CA GLY A 400 32.07 31.15 -42.28
C GLY A 400 33.23 31.16 -41.27
N ASN A 401 34.25 30.29 -41.38
CA ASN A 401 34.34 28.96 -42.02
C ASN A 401 35.68 28.25 -41.64
N SER A 402 35.64 26.95 -41.28
CA SER A 402 36.82 26.05 -41.17
C SER A 402 37.91 26.49 -40.14
N THR A 403 39.02 25.79 -39.85
CA THR A 403 39.61 24.54 -40.39
C THR A 403 40.29 23.75 -39.25
N ALA A 404 40.65 22.48 -39.48
CA ALA A 404 41.36 21.62 -38.53
C ALA A 404 42.91 21.71 -38.62
N THR A 405 43.61 21.23 -37.59
CA THR A 405 45.04 20.85 -37.61
C THR A 405 45.22 19.54 -36.85
N ALA A 406 46.10 18.64 -37.33
CA ALA A 406 46.37 17.34 -36.69
C ALA A 406 47.84 16.88 -36.84
N THR A 407 48.37 16.34 -35.75
CA THR A 407 49.64 15.58 -35.57
C THR A 407 49.52 14.89 -34.19
N GLY A 408 50.01 13.68 -33.89
CA GLY A 408 50.88 12.73 -34.59
C GLY A 408 52.01 12.28 -33.63
N ALA A 409 52.50 11.03 -33.59
CA ALA A 409 52.07 9.76 -34.19
C ALA A 409 52.83 8.56 -33.55
N THR A 410 52.34 7.31 -33.70
CA THR A 410 53.06 6.01 -33.54
C THR A 410 53.62 5.66 -32.13
N THR A 411 53.98 4.41 -31.75
CA THR A 411 54.25 3.13 -32.47
C THR A 411 53.67 1.87 -31.78
N SER A 412 53.52 0.78 -32.57
CA SER A 412 53.61 -0.69 -32.33
C SER A 412 53.58 -1.29 -30.89
N ALA A 413 52.89 -2.39 -30.53
CA ALA A 413 52.39 -3.64 -31.19
C ALA A 413 53.32 -4.89 -31.11
N THR A 414 52.69 -6.09 -31.13
CA THR A 414 53.21 -7.49 -30.88
C THR A 414 53.29 -7.92 -29.40
N GLY A 415 53.12 -9.21 -29.02
CA GLY A 415 52.83 -10.44 -29.79
C GLY A 415 52.30 -11.61 -28.91
N SER A 416 51.80 -12.68 -29.54
CA SER A 416 50.92 -13.74 -28.97
C SER A 416 51.63 -14.98 -28.36
N THR A 417 50.83 -15.99 -27.93
CA THR A 417 51.14 -17.43 -27.58
C THR A 417 51.59 -17.73 -26.14
N ALA A 418 51.42 -18.94 -25.55
CA ALA A 418 50.44 -20.05 -25.70
C ALA A 418 50.63 -21.12 -24.56
N ALA A 419 49.82 -22.20 -24.58
CA ALA A 419 50.05 -23.55 -23.99
C ALA A 419 49.82 -23.86 -22.48
N SER A 420 48.63 -24.44 -22.22
CA SER A 420 48.29 -25.64 -21.40
C SER A 420 49.36 -26.43 -20.59
N VAL A 421 49.02 -26.78 -19.32
CA VAL A 421 49.09 -28.10 -18.60
C VAL A 421 48.71 -27.87 -17.11
N SER A 422 48.18 -28.78 -16.27
CA SER A 422 47.61 -30.15 -16.37
C SER A 422 46.74 -30.46 -15.13
N SER A 423 45.90 -31.51 -15.18
CA SER A 423 45.19 -32.09 -14.00
C SER A 423 46.11 -33.02 -13.17
N PRO A 424 45.62 -33.54 -12.02
CA PRO A 424 45.24 -34.97 -12.02
C PRO A 424 43.92 -35.31 -11.29
N SER A 425 43.49 -36.57 -11.38
CA SER A 425 42.19 -37.09 -10.90
C SER A 425 42.32 -38.37 -10.05
N ALA A 426 41.32 -38.65 -9.21
CA ALA A 426 40.86 -39.98 -8.79
C ALA A 426 39.35 -39.85 -8.39
N THR A 427 38.34 -40.56 -8.93
CA THR A 427 38.15 -42.01 -9.15
C THR A 427 37.95 -42.73 -7.81
N ALA A 428 36.84 -43.43 -7.50
CA ALA A 428 36.10 -44.48 -8.23
C ALA A 428 34.61 -44.61 -7.73
N THR A 429 33.65 -45.40 -8.26
CA THR A 429 33.33 -45.96 -9.60
C THR A 429 31.99 -46.74 -9.54
N SER A 430 31.13 -46.63 -10.57
CA SER A 430 29.96 -47.52 -10.90
C SER A 430 28.72 -47.48 -9.96
N THR A 431 27.53 -48.00 -10.33
CA THR A 431 27.06 -48.76 -11.52
C THR A 431 25.73 -48.23 -12.07
N SER A 432 25.46 -48.52 -13.35
CA SER A 432 24.09 -48.55 -13.91
C SER A 432 23.96 -49.69 -14.93
N THR A 433 22.76 -50.27 -15.03
CA THR A 433 22.39 -51.32 -16.00
C THR A 433 21.02 -51.01 -16.60
N ALA A 434 20.76 -51.48 -17.82
CA ALA A 434 19.65 -50.99 -18.65
C ALA A 434 18.79 -52.10 -19.28
N SER A 435 17.51 -51.79 -19.49
CA SER A 435 16.62 -52.24 -20.57
C SER A 435 15.40 -51.29 -20.58
N ALA A 436 14.87 -50.73 -21.68
CA ALA A 436 14.59 -51.24 -23.05
C ALA A 436 13.39 -52.22 -23.10
N SER A 437 12.49 -52.22 -24.10
CA SER A 437 12.21 -51.27 -25.22
C SER A 437 10.88 -51.67 -25.91
N ALA A 438 10.16 -50.85 -26.69
CA ALA A 438 10.24 -49.40 -26.94
C ALA A 438 8.82 -48.75 -26.79
N THR A 439 7.96 -48.37 -27.75
CA THR A 439 7.92 -48.12 -29.23
C THR A 439 6.54 -47.44 -29.49
N ALA A 440 6.22 -46.60 -30.48
CA ALA A 440 6.92 -45.89 -31.57
C ALA A 440 6.12 -44.57 -31.85
N THR A 441 6.74 -43.41 -32.03
CA THR A 441 7.15 -42.78 -33.31
C THR A 441 5.98 -42.34 -34.21
N ALA A 442 6.00 -41.05 -34.63
CA ALA A 442 5.02 -40.43 -35.53
C ALA A 442 5.40 -40.52 -37.02
N VAL A 443 4.51 -40.09 -37.93
CA VAL A 443 4.75 -39.11 -39.03
C VAL A 443 3.45 -38.86 -39.82
N SER A 444 3.38 -37.74 -40.53
CA SER A 444 2.20 -37.15 -41.18
C SER A 444 1.99 -37.56 -42.67
N VAL A 445 1.01 -36.90 -43.34
CA VAL A 445 0.97 -36.49 -44.77
C VAL A 445 -0.14 -37.09 -45.67
N SER A 446 -0.82 -36.17 -46.39
CA SER A 446 -1.56 -36.29 -47.68
C SER A 446 -2.95 -36.96 -47.81
N THR A 447 -3.79 -36.26 -48.57
CA THR A 447 -4.94 -36.77 -49.37
C THR A 447 -4.61 -36.66 -50.86
N PRO A 448 -5.36 -37.36 -51.75
CA PRO A 448 -5.61 -36.82 -53.09
C PRO A 448 -7.04 -37.01 -53.65
N ALA A 449 -7.45 -36.01 -54.46
CA ALA A 449 -8.12 -36.05 -55.78
C ALA A 449 -8.74 -37.36 -56.36
N SER A 450 -9.72 -37.33 -57.28
CA SER A 450 -10.60 -36.26 -57.82
C SER A 450 -11.66 -36.81 -58.81
N VAL A 451 -12.73 -36.01 -59.05
CA VAL A 451 -13.57 -35.89 -60.27
C VAL A 451 -14.46 -34.64 -60.07
N SER A 452 -15.00 -33.90 -61.06
CA SER A 452 -14.84 -33.88 -62.53
C SER A 452 -15.25 -32.50 -63.08
N THR A 453 -15.08 -32.25 -64.39
CA THR A 453 -15.67 -31.10 -65.14
C THR A 453 -16.35 -31.61 -66.43
N PRO A 454 -17.20 -30.82 -67.13
CA PRO A 454 -16.69 -29.82 -68.08
C PRO A 454 -17.47 -28.48 -68.14
N ALA A 455 -16.89 -27.52 -68.86
CA ALA A 455 -17.50 -26.25 -69.32
C ALA A 455 -17.74 -26.34 -70.86
N PRO A 456 -18.12 -25.30 -71.67
CA PRO A 456 -18.13 -23.84 -71.38
C PRO A 456 -19.31 -23.03 -72.01
N ALA A 457 -19.09 -21.70 -72.14
CA ALA A 457 -19.83 -20.69 -72.94
C ALA A 457 -21.18 -20.17 -72.39
N SER A 458 -21.54 -18.87 -72.57
CA SER A 458 -20.77 -17.66 -72.95
C SER A 458 -21.62 -16.37 -72.72
N THR A 459 -21.04 -15.20 -73.06
CA THR A 459 -21.68 -13.89 -73.34
C THR A 459 -22.36 -13.06 -72.23
N SER A 460 -21.70 -11.93 -71.92
CA SER A 460 -22.23 -10.56 -72.08
C SER A 460 -23.48 -10.07 -71.30
N ALA A 461 -23.19 -9.38 -70.19
CA ALA A 461 -23.58 -8.00 -69.87
C ALA A 461 -25.05 -7.49 -69.97
N SER A 462 -25.50 -6.89 -68.86
CA SER A 462 -26.37 -5.71 -68.74
C SER A 462 -27.88 -5.84 -68.97
N ALA A 463 -28.65 -5.79 -67.87
CA ALA A 463 -29.81 -4.90 -67.73
C ALA A 463 -30.18 -4.70 -66.24
N THR A 464 -30.65 -3.49 -65.90
CA THR A 464 -31.00 -3.03 -64.54
C THR A 464 -32.25 -3.71 -63.96
N ALA A 465 -32.24 -4.00 -62.67
CA ALA A 465 -33.44 -4.23 -61.85
C ALA A 465 -33.34 -3.43 -60.54
N ALA A 466 -34.48 -3.14 -59.91
CA ALA A 466 -34.59 -2.25 -58.75
C ALA A 466 -33.87 -2.78 -57.50
N PRO A 467 -33.47 -1.90 -56.55
CA PRO A 467 -32.96 -2.34 -55.25
C PRO A 467 -34.01 -3.19 -54.53
N ALA A 468 -33.64 -4.42 -54.16
CA ALA A 468 -34.49 -5.28 -53.35
C ALA A 468 -34.75 -4.63 -51.98
N ALA A 469 -35.95 -4.82 -51.45
CA ALA A 469 -36.36 -4.24 -50.17
C ALA A 469 -35.42 -4.68 -49.04
N SER A 470 -35.19 -3.78 -48.07
CA SER A 470 -34.42 -4.08 -46.87
C SER A 470 -34.98 -5.33 -46.19
N ALA A 471 -34.10 -6.27 -45.83
CA ALA A 471 -34.49 -7.39 -44.98
C ALA A 471 -35.05 -6.84 -43.66
N ALA A 472 -36.19 -7.38 -43.22
CA ALA A 472 -36.79 -6.98 -41.95
C ALA A 472 -35.83 -7.30 -40.79
N PRO A 473 -35.72 -6.42 -39.78
CA PRO A 473 -34.88 -6.68 -38.61
C PRO A 473 -35.35 -7.95 -37.90
N VAL A 474 -34.41 -8.77 -37.43
CA VAL A 474 -34.72 -9.91 -36.56
C VAL A 474 -35.26 -9.35 -35.25
N PRO A 475 -36.43 -9.78 -34.75
CA PRO A 475 -37.00 -9.25 -33.53
C PRO A 475 -36.04 -9.50 -32.36
N VAL A 476 -35.47 -8.42 -31.84
CA VAL A 476 -34.77 -8.41 -30.55
C VAL A 476 -35.78 -8.69 -29.44
N THR A 477 -35.34 -9.36 -28.38
CA THR A 477 -36.21 -9.76 -27.27
C THR A 477 -35.63 -9.32 -25.94
N PHE A 478 -36.51 -9.02 -24.98
CA PHE A 478 -36.15 -8.67 -23.62
C PHE A 478 -35.58 -9.87 -22.85
N LYS A 479 -34.27 -10.10 -22.92
CA LYS A 479 -33.56 -11.24 -22.28
C LYS A 479 -33.67 -11.22 -20.75
N PHE A 480 -33.89 -10.05 -20.16
CA PHE A 480 -34.03 -9.85 -18.72
C PHE A 480 -35.47 -9.49 -18.30
N GLY A 481 -36.47 -9.82 -19.12
CA GLY A 481 -37.88 -9.59 -18.79
C GLY A 481 -38.23 -8.12 -18.61
N GLY A 482 -37.74 -7.27 -19.51
CA GLY A 482 -38.11 -5.86 -19.60
C GLY A 482 -39.63 -5.68 -19.64
N GLN A 483 -40.16 -4.92 -18.69
CA GLN A 483 -41.56 -4.50 -18.61
C GLN A 483 -41.61 -2.98 -18.61
N SER A 484 -42.45 -2.36 -19.43
CA SER A 484 -42.54 -0.90 -19.50
C SER A 484 -43.11 -0.34 -18.18
N VAL A 485 -42.41 0.64 -17.61
CA VAL A 485 -42.69 1.26 -16.30
C VAL A 485 -43.37 2.62 -16.46
N GLY A 486 -43.17 3.26 -17.62
CA GLY A 486 -43.71 4.59 -17.95
C GLY A 486 -42.66 5.55 -18.50
N CYS A 487 -43.08 6.80 -18.69
CA CYS A 487 -42.24 7.91 -19.15
C CYS A 487 -41.82 8.78 -17.95
N PHE A 488 -40.54 9.12 -17.83
CA PHE A 488 -39.99 9.85 -16.67
C PHE A 488 -38.98 10.94 -17.05
N LYS A 489 -39.00 12.06 -16.32
CA LYS A 489 -38.14 13.23 -16.54
C LYS A 489 -36.68 12.95 -16.23
N ASP A 490 -35.79 13.53 -17.03
CA ASP A 490 -34.37 13.62 -16.74
C ASP A 490 -34.04 15.00 -16.14
N ALA A 491 -33.66 15.04 -14.87
CA ALA A 491 -33.39 16.28 -14.13
C ALA A 491 -32.19 17.09 -14.69
N ALA A 492 -31.36 16.47 -15.54
CA ALA A 492 -30.35 17.17 -16.32
C ALA A 492 -30.93 18.22 -17.30
N GLY A 493 -32.18 18.06 -17.75
CA GLY A 493 -32.89 19.07 -18.54
C GLY A 493 -33.16 20.38 -17.79
N SER A 494 -33.16 20.32 -16.45
CA SER A 494 -33.22 21.46 -15.54
C SER A 494 -31.86 21.84 -14.94
N GLY A 495 -30.75 21.28 -15.45
CA GLY A 495 -29.39 21.53 -14.95
C GLY A 495 -29.02 20.77 -13.66
N GLY A 496 -29.81 19.77 -13.26
CA GLY A 496 -29.46 18.84 -12.20
C GLY A 496 -28.56 17.69 -12.67
N GLU A 497 -28.31 16.72 -11.80
CA GLU A 497 -27.75 15.42 -12.22
C GLU A 497 -28.76 14.63 -13.05
N ARG A 498 -28.30 13.63 -13.81
CA ARG A 498 -29.21 12.78 -14.60
C ARG A 498 -30.04 11.86 -13.70
N THR A 499 -31.34 11.71 -14.00
CA THR A 499 -32.24 10.84 -13.21
C THR A 499 -31.87 9.36 -13.32
N MET A 500 -31.18 8.96 -14.39
CA MET A 500 -30.64 7.61 -14.59
C MET A 500 -29.13 7.70 -14.87
N ASN A 501 -28.35 7.87 -13.80
CA ASN A 501 -26.93 8.21 -13.85
C ASN A 501 -25.97 7.00 -13.68
N SER A 502 -26.47 5.76 -13.61
CA SER A 502 -25.65 4.63 -13.12
C SER A 502 -24.77 3.96 -14.19
N ASP A 503 -25.19 3.98 -15.45
CA ASP A 503 -24.43 3.57 -16.64
C ASP A 503 -25.15 4.13 -17.89
N SER A 504 -24.49 4.20 -19.05
CA SER A 504 -25.12 4.65 -20.30
C SER A 504 -24.43 4.11 -21.56
N THR A 505 -25.14 4.16 -22.68
CA THR A 505 -24.64 3.87 -24.04
C THR A 505 -25.51 4.57 -25.08
N SER A 506 -25.11 4.58 -26.35
CA SER A 506 -25.85 5.23 -27.45
C SER A 506 -25.61 4.55 -28.79
N SER A 507 -26.61 4.55 -29.66
CA SER A 507 -26.53 4.06 -31.04
C SER A 507 -27.45 4.88 -31.93
N ASP A 508 -26.89 5.54 -32.95
CA ASP A 508 -27.63 6.44 -33.84
C ASP A 508 -28.43 5.73 -34.94
N ASN A 509 -28.34 4.40 -35.02
CA ASN A 509 -28.98 3.56 -36.05
C ASN A 509 -29.39 2.16 -35.57
N GLY A 510 -29.46 1.93 -34.26
CA GLY A 510 -29.58 0.59 -33.68
C GLY A 510 -30.03 0.55 -32.23
N MET A 511 -30.58 1.65 -31.69
CA MET A 511 -31.21 1.65 -30.38
C MET A 511 -32.67 1.17 -30.49
N THR A 512 -33.08 0.26 -29.61
CA THR A 512 -34.49 -0.09 -29.32
C THR A 512 -34.64 -0.21 -27.81
N ASN A 513 -35.86 -0.37 -27.30
CA ASN A 513 -36.06 -0.57 -25.87
C ASN A 513 -35.46 -1.89 -25.38
N GLU A 514 -35.49 -2.97 -26.18
CA GLU A 514 -34.84 -4.25 -25.87
C GLU A 514 -33.32 -4.12 -25.89
N VAL A 515 -32.74 -3.34 -26.82
CA VAL A 515 -31.29 -3.11 -26.85
C VAL A 515 -30.83 -2.44 -25.56
N CYS A 516 -31.54 -1.41 -25.10
CA CYS A 516 -31.23 -0.73 -23.85
C CYS A 516 -31.49 -1.61 -22.60
N ALA A 517 -32.64 -2.29 -22.55
CA ALA A 517 -32.98 -3.23 -21.48
C ALA A 517 -31.98 -4.39 -21.38
N ASN A 518 -31.53 -4.94 -22.51
CA ASN A 518 -30.52 -6.00 -22.55
C ASN A 518 -29.13 -5.50 -22.14
N TYR A 519 -28.76 -4.26 -22.47
CA TYR A 519 -27.52 -3.64 -22.01
C TYR A 519 -27.52 -3.44 -20.48
N CYS A 520 -28.55 -2.79 -19.95
CA CYS A 520 -28.67 -2.50 -18.53
C CYS A 520 -28.89 -3.76 -17.69
N GLY A 521 -29.77 -4.67 -18.13
CA GLY A 521 -30.03 -5.95 -17.46
C GLY A 521 -28.82 -6.88 -17.48
N GLY A 522 -28.05 -6.89 -18.58
CA GLY A 522 -26.77 -7.59 -18.68
C GLY A 522 -25.67 -7.05 -17.75
N LYS A 523 -25.84 -5.83 -17.25
CA LYS A 523 -25.01 -5.20 -16.21
C LYS A 523 -25.68 -5.22 -14.81
N GLY A 524 -26.80 -5.93 -14.65
CA GLY A 524 -27.51 -6.08 -13.38
C GLY A 524 -28.33 -4.88 -12.93
N PHE A 525 -28.58 -3.89 -13.79
CA PHE A 525 -29.44 -2.75 -13.47
C PHE A 525 -30.92 -3.11 -13.63
N ARG A 526 -31.71 -2.91 -12.56
CA ARG A 526 -33.15 -3.17 -12.56
C ARG A 526 -33.92 -2.27 -13.52
N PHE A 527 -33.45 -1.06 -13.81
CA PHE A 527 -34.12 -0.14 -14.72
C PHE A 527 -33.22 0.27 -15.88
N SER A 528 -33.84 0.38 -17.05
CA SER A 528 -33.27 0.86 -18.31
C SER A 528 -34.16 1.98 -18.85
N GLY A 529 -33.57 2.98 -19.48
CA GLY A 529 -34.29 4.17 -19.93
C GLY A 529 -33.73 4.65 -21.26
N THR A 530 -34.52 4.59 -22.32
CA THR A 530 -34.15 5.13 -23.63
C THR A 530 -34.54 6.61 -23.71
N GLN A 531 -33.69 7.44 -24.30
CA GLN A 531 -33.84 8.90 -24.38
C GLN A 531 -33.47 9.41 -25.77
N TYR A 532 -34.20 10.43 -26.25
CA TYR A 532 -33.90 11.13 -27.51
C TYR A 532 -33.75 10.20 -28.75
N GLY A 533 -34.40 9.03 -28.76
CA GLY A 533 -34.35 8.06 -29.85
C GLY A 533 -33.08 7.18 -29.92
N SER A 534 -31.89 7.73 -29.63
CA SER A 534 -30.60 7.03 -29.78
C SER A 534 -29.83 6.73 -28.48
N GLN A 535 -30.24 7.28 -27.33
CA GLN A 535 -29.52 7.16 -26.06
C GLN A 535 -30.15 6.12 -25.14
N CYS A 536 -29.32 5.47 -24.32
CA CYS A 536 -29.73 4.52 -23.29
C CYS A 536 -29.04 4.83 -21.97
N PHE A 537 -29.81 4.83 -20.88
CA PHE A 537 -29.38 5.09 -19.52
C PHE A 537 -29.83 3.95 -18.59
N CYS A 538 -29.00 3.60 -17.62
CA CYS A 538 -29.29 2.55 -16.65
C CYS A 538 -29.46 3.13 -15.24
N SER A 539 -30.32 2.50 -14.44
CA SER A 539 -30.50 2.83 -13.03
C SER A 539 -30.85 1.60 -12.19
N SER A 540 -30.45 1.63 -10.93
CA SER A 540 -30.94 0.73 -9.89
C SER A 540 -32.27 1.17 -9.27
N ILE A 541 -32.54 2.47 -9.32
CA ILE A 541 -33.65 3.14 -8.66
C ILE A 541 -34.68 3.53 -9.72
N LYS A 542 -35.95 3.19 -9.48
CA LYS A 542 -37.06 3.61 -10.34
C LYS A 542 -37.19 5.14 -10.27
N PRO A 543 -37.14 5.87 -11.41
CA PRO A 543 -37.47 7.29 -11.45
C PRO A 543 -38.89 7.55 -10.92
N THR A 544 -39.07 8.64 -10.18
CA THR A 544 -40.36 9.06 -9.60
C THR A 544 -41.10 10.06 -10.48
N ASP A 545 -40.36 10.92 -11.17
CA ASP A 545 -40.89 12.16 -11.73
C ASP A 545 -41.44 11.89 -13.14
N ILE A 546 -42.76 11.72 -13.23
CA ILE A 546 -43.44 11.35 -14.48
C ILE A 546 -43.29 12.45 -15.55
N ALA A 547 -43.06 12.00 -16.78
CA ALA A 547 -43.10 12.79 -18.01
C ALA A 547 -44.20 12.26 -18.95
N ASP A 548 -44.57 13.08 -19.94
CA ASP A 548 -45.58 12.80 -20.97
C ASP A 548 -45.01 12.88 -22.40
N ASN A 549 -43.79 13.39 -22.58
CA ASN A 549 -43.17 13.68 -23.87
C ASN A 549 -42.27 12.55 -24.43
N CYS A 550 -42.45 11.29 -24.00
CA CYS A 550 -41.69 10.14 -24.52
C CYS A 550 -42.22 9.66 -25.89
N SER A 551 -42.08 10.51 -26.91
CA SER A 551 -42.63 10.34 -28.25
C SER A 551 -41.58 10.32 -29.38
N LYS A 552 -40.28 10.31 -29.07
CA LYS A 552 -39.23 10.14 -30.09
C LYS A 552 -39.19 8.68 -30.55
N PRO A 553 -39.24 8.38 -31.87
CA PRO A 553 -39.02 7.03 -32.38
C PRO A 553 -37.63 6.49 -32.02
N CYS A 554 -37.48 5.18 -31.83
CA CYS A 554 -36.19 4.55 -31.63
C CYS A 554 -35.33 4.57 -32.91
N SER A 555 -34.01 4.71 -32.77
CA SER A 555 -33.09 4.83 -33.91
C SER A 555 -32.88 3.52 -34.69
N GLY A 556 -33.11 2.37 -34.04
CA GLY A 556 -33.07 1.03 -34.63
C GLY A 556 -34.44 0.49 -35.07
N ASP A 557 -35.54 0.96 -34.45
CA ASP A 557 -36.91 0.63 -34.87
C ASP A 557 -37.85 1.83 -34.71
N ALA A 558 -38.29 2.41 -35.83
CA ALA A 558 -39.15 3.58 -35.84
C ALA A 558 -40.61 3.30 -35.41
N THR A 559 -40.97 2.05 -35.10
CA THR A 559 -42.29 1.68 -34.57
C THR A 559 -42.37 1.74 -33.03
N GLU A 560 -41.23 1.81 -32.35
CA GLU A 560 -41.12 1.98 -30.89
C GLU A 560 -40.84 3.43 -30.48
N THR A 561 -41.17 3.80 -29.23
CA THR A 561 -40.80 5.10 -28.63
C THR A 561 -39.63 4.97 -27.65
N CYS A 562 -38.54 5.69 -27.94
CA CYS A 562 -37.31 5.73 -27.15
C CYS A 562 -37.14 7.08 -26.43
N GLY A 563 -38.03 7.33 -25.47
CA GLY A 563 -38.02 8.54 -24.66
C GLY A 563 -38.34 9.82 -25.44
N GLY A 564 -37.81 10.93 -24.93
CA GLY A 564 -38.13 12.27 -25.39
C GLY A 564 -37.02 13.27 -25.10
N ASP A 565 -37.36 14.54 -25.21
CA ASP A 565 -36.44 15.64 -24.90
C ASP A 565 -36.34 15.75 -23.38
N TRP A 566 -35.20 15.34 -22.83
CA TRP A 566 -34.98 15.15 -21.38
C TRP A 566 -36.04 14.25 -20.71
N ALA A 567 -36.46 13.19 -21.40
CA ALA A 567 -37.37 12.19 -20.86
C ALA A 567 -36.99 10.77 -21.29
N ASN A 568 -37.21 9.81 -20.40
CA ASN A 568 -36.81 8.42 -20.55
C ASN A 568 -38.04 7.52 -20.69
N SER A 569 -38.12 6.69 -21.74
CA SER A 569 -39.01 5.52 -21.77
C SER A 569 -38.38 4.45 -20.88
N VAL A 570 -38.92 4.23 -19.68
CA VAL A 570 -38.29 3.35 -18.67
C VAL A 570 -38.88 1.95 -18.70
N TYR A 571 -37.99 0.95 -18.70
CA TYR A 571 -38.32 -0.48 -18.60
C TYR A 571 -37.63 -1.11 -17.38
N GLU A 572 -38.37 -1.91 -16.62
CA GLU A 572 -37.87 -2.72 -15.51
C GLU A 572 -37.46 -4.09 -16.02
N ASN A 573 -36.18 -4.43 -15.84
CA ASN A 573 -35.60 -5.73 -16.14
C ASN A 573 -35.98 -6.72 -15.03
N THR A 574 -37.20 -7.24 -15.07
CA THR A 574 -37.79 -8.03 -13.96
C THR A 574 -36.95 -9.25 -13.56
N LEU A 575 -36.25 -9.90 -14.50
CA LEU A 575 -35.42 -11.09 -14.25
C LEU A 575 -34.04 -10.78 -13.64
N VAL A 576 -33.70 -9.50 -13.40
CA VAL A 576 -32.48 -9.10 -12.67
C VAL A 576 -32.54 -9.51 -11.18
N GLY A 577 -33.68 -10.01 -10.69
CA GLY A 577 -33.82 -10.60 -9.36
C GLY A 577 -33.39 -12.07 -9.23
N ASP A 578 -33.44 -12.86 -10.30
CA ASP A 578 -33.55 -14.34 -10.18
C ASP A 578 -32.22 -15.10 -10.17
N VAL A 579 -31.08 -14.40 -10.26
CA VAL A 579 -29.74 -14.95 -9.90
C VAL A 579 -29.60 -15.04 -8.36
N SER A 580 -30.45 -15.88 -7.77
CA SER A 580 -30.79 -15.88 -6.34
C SER A 580 -29.74 -16.53 -5.45
N ALA A 581 -28.72 -15.76 -5.04
CA ALA A 581 -27.87 -16.07 -3.89
C ALA A 581 -27.28 -14.86 -3.12
N SER A 582 -27.45 -13.61 -3.59
CA SER A 582 -26.71 -12.44 -3.07
C SER A 582 -27.52 -11.14 -2.93
N SER A 583 -28.83 -11.17 -3.23
CA SER A 583 -29.70 -9.98 -3.23
C SER A 583 -30.18 -9.56 -1.84
N ALA A 584 -30.49 -10.52 -0.96
CA ALA A 584 -30.79 -10.26 0.45
C ALA A 584 -29.52 -10.24 1.32
N LEU A 585 -29.54 -9.42 2.37
CA LEU A 585 -28.63 -9.58 3.52
C LEU A 585 -28.94 -10.90 4.23
N ALA A 586 -27.92 -11.56 4.79
CA ALA A 586 -28.15 -12.72 5.66
C ALA A 586 -28.99 -12.33 6.89
N ALA A 587 -29.79 -13.27 7.42
CA ALA A 587 -30.84 -12.98 8.41
C ALA A 587 -30.35 -12.42 9.77
N ASN A 588 -29.05 -12.47 10.05
CA ASN A 588 -28.40 -11.87 11.23
C ASN A 588 -27.94 -10.41 11.00
N TYR A 589 -27.90 -9.94 9.74
CA TYR A 589 -27.47 -8.59 9.35
C TYR A 589 -28.66 -7.63 9.28
N ASN A 590 -28.79 -6.80 10.30
CA ASN A 590 -29.83 -5.77 10.38
C ASN A 590 -29.32 -4.43 9.82
N VAL A 591 -30.05 -3.82 8.90
CA VAL A 591 -29.75 -2.46 8.41
C VAL A 591 -29.92 -1.47 9.56
N ALA A 592 -28.86 -0.72 9.89
CA ALA A 592 -28.87 0.28 10.94
C ALA A 592 -29.31 1.66 10.42
N GLY A 593 -28.96 1.99 9.17
CA GLY A 593 -29.34 3.25 8.52
C GLY A 593 -28.21 3.88 7.71
N CYS A 594 -28.40 5.14 7.32
CA CYS A 594 -27.39 5.97 6.66
C CYS A 594 -26.75 6.94 7.67
N TYR A 595 -25.43 7.05 7.63
CA TYR A 595 -24.64 7.83 8.58
C TYR A 595 -23.58 8.70 7.88
N VAL A 596 -23.21 9.81 8.50
CA VAL A 596 -22.13 10.68 8.00
C VAL A 596 -20.80 9.94 8.13
N ASP A 597 -19.89 10.19 7.18
CA ASP A 597 -18.48 9.89 7.36
C ASP A 597 -17.57 11.08 7.04
N SER A 598 -16.27 10.96 7.30
CA SER A 598 -15.28 11.99 6.95
C SER A 598 -13.95 11.36 6.54
N VAL A 599 -13.48 11.71 5.33
CA VAL A 599 -12.14 11.35 4.85
C VAL A 599 -10.99 11.83 5.74
N SER A 600 -11.19 12.86 6.59
CA SER A 600 -10.17 13.34 7.53
C SER A 600 -10.22 12.66 8.92
N SER A 601 -11.30 11.94 9.22
CA SER A 601 -11.50 11.24 10.49
C SER A 601 -12.57 10.15 10.31
N ARG A 602 -12.18 9.03 9.68
CA ARG A 602 -13.09 7.94 9.31
C ARG A 602 -13.84 7.39 10.54
N THR A 603 -15.16 7.42 10.46
CA THR A 603 -16.13 7.01 11.49
C THR A 603 -16.00 5.53 11.82
N PHE A 604 -15.77 4.70 10.79
CA PHE A 604 -15.45 3.29 10.92
C PHE A 604 -13.98 3.06 10.60
N SER A 605 -13.19 2.81 11.65
CA SER A 605 -11.72 2.78 11.61
C SER A 605 -11.10 1.40 11.92
N GLY A 606 -11.90 0.34 11.96
CA GLY A 606 -11.45 -1.01 12.38
C GLY A 606 -10.79 -1.83 11.26
N PHE A 607 -11.48 -2.00 10.14
CA PHE A 607 -10.97 -2.63 8.92
C PHE A 607 -11.67 -2.00 7.72
N SER A 608 -11.03 -1.94 6.56
CA SER A 608 -11.67 -1.52 5.32
C SER A 608 -11.07 -2.21 4.09
N PHE A 609 -11.86 -2.26 3.02
CA PHE A 609 -11.46 -2.70 1.69
C PHE A 609 -12.39 -2.09 0.64
N SER A 610 -11.90 -1.99 -0.61
CA SER A 610 -12.70 -1.49 -1.74
C SER A 610 -12.62 -2.48 -2.90
N ASP A 611 -13.77 -2.81 -3.51
CA ASP A 611 -13.91 -3.88 -4.50
C ASP A 611 -14.90 -3.47 -5.60
N ASP A 612 -14.59 -3.75 -6.86
CA ASP A 612 -15.50 -3.52 -8.00
C ASP A 612 -16.69 -4.49 -7.99
N ALA A 613 -16.61 -5.59 -7.24
CA ALA A 613 -17.69 -6.53 -6.97
C ALA A 613 -18.41 -6.28 -5.61
N MET A 614 -18.15 -5.14 -4.93
CA MET A 614 -18.71 -4.84 -3.61
C MET A 614 -20.24 -5.02 -3.53
N THR A 615 -20.72 -5.63 -2.45
CA THR A 615 -22.13 -5.72 -2.08
C THR A 615 -22.30 -5.44 -0.59
N ALA A 616 -23.49 -5.01 -0.14
CA ALA A 616 -23.74 -4.79 1.28
C ALA A 616 -23.58 -6.08 2.10
N ASN A 617 -23.97 -7.23 1.52
CA ASN A 617 -23.80 -8.54 2.14
C ASN A 617 -22.32 -9.00 2.16
N MET A 618 -21.53 -8.67 1.12
CA MET A 618 -20.08 -8.91 1.07
C MET A 618 -19.34 -8.08 2.13
N CYS A 619 -19.71 -6.81 2.31
CA CYS A 619 -19.18 -5.96 3.37
C CYS A 619 -19.54 -6.51 4.76
N ALA A 620 -20.84 -6.76 5.02
CA ALA A 620 -21.32 -7.27 6.30
C ALA A 620 -20.66 -8.61 6.68
N SER A 621 -20.62 -9.57 5.75
CA SER A 621 -19.97 -10.87 6.00
C SER A 621 -18.45 -10.76 6.17
N THR A 622 -17.77 -9.86 5.47
CA THR A 622 -16.32 -9.64 5.64
C THR A 622 -16.00 -8.99 6.99
N CYS A 623 -16.79 -8.00 7.42
CA CYS A 623 -16.66 -7.39 8.75
C CYS A 623 -16.95 -8.40 9.87
N SER A 624 -18.00 -9.19 9.72
CA SER A 624 -18.43 -10.17 10.73
C SER A 624 -17.42 -11.30 10.90
N GLN A 625 -16.86 -11.83 9.81
CA GLN A 625 -15.74 -12.80 9.84
C GLN A 625 -14.47 -12.23 10.51
N LYS A 626 -14.34 -10.90 10.58
CA LYS A 626 -13.24 -10.20 11.26
C LYS A 626 -13.60 -9.74 12.68
N GLY A 627 -14.77 -10.14 13.20
CA GLY A 627 -15.21 -9.82 14.56
C GLY A 627 -15.67 -8.38 14.76
N PHE A 628 -16.16 -7.72 13.71
CA PHE A 628 -16.74 -6.37 13.79
C PHE A 628 -18.26 -6.42 13.78
N ALA A 629 -18.89 -5.92 14.85
CA ALA A 629 -20.35 -5.87 15.00
C ALA A 629 -21.06 -4.95 14.00
N PHE A 630 -20.35 -4.00 13.39
CA PHE A 630 -20.86 -3.10 12.36
C PHE A 630 -20.01 -3.16 11.09
N SER A 631 -20.70 -3.00 9.98
CA SER A 631 -20.19 -2.83 8.62
C SER A 631 -20.85 -1.61 7.99
N GLY A 632 -20.14 -0.89 7.15
CA GLY A 632 -20.60 0.35 6.53
C GLY A 632 -20.03 0.47 5.13
N THR A 633 -20.88 0.49 4.13
CA THR A 633 -20.46 0.65 2.73
C THR A 633 -20.50 2.12 2.31
N GLU A 634 -19.50 2.56 1.56
CA GLU A 634 -19.36 3.93 1.04
C GLU A 634 -19.11 3.92 -0.48
N TYR A 635 -19.47 5.02 -1.13
CA TYR A 635 -19.05 5.34 -2.51
C TYR A 635 -19.21 4.20 -3.52
N ALA A 636 -20.30 3.41 -3.42
CA ALA A 636 -20.59 2.18 -4.16
C ALA A 636 -19.63 0.98 -3.93
N ARG A 637 -18.32 1.24 -3.87
CA ARG A 637 -17.26 0.22 -3.95
C ARG A 637 -16.51 -0.02 -2.65
N GLU A 638 -16.69 0.82 -1.63
CA GLU A 638 -15.91 0.78 -0.39
C GLU A 638 -16.68 0.12 0.75
N CYS A 639 -15.97 -0.55 1.65
CA CYS A 639 -16.50 -1.14 2.87
C CYS A 639 -15.58 -0.81 4.05
N PHE A 640 -16.19 -0.44 5.15
CA PHE A 640 -15.56 -0.13 6.43
C PHE A 640 -16.22 -0.94 7.54
N CYS A 641 -15.46 -1.30 8.56
CA CYS A 641 -15.90 -2.13 9.68
C CYS A 641 -15.61 -1.45 11.02
N SER A 642 -16.48 -1.67 12.01
CA SER A 642 -16.38 -1.08 13.34
C SER A 642 -16.99 -1.98 14.41
N ASN A 643 -16.51 -1.85 15.65
CA ASN A 643 -17.17 -2.43 16.84
C ASN A 643 -18.01 -1.40 17.61
N TYR A 644 -18.07 -0.16 17.11
CA TYR A 644 -18.80 0.96 17.68
C TYR A 644 -19.84 1.49 16.69
N ALA A 645 -21.01 1.86 17.20
CA ALA A 645 -22.07 2.46 16.39
C ALA A 645 -21.67 3.86 15.90
N PRO A 646 -22.05 4.25 14.68
CA PRO A 646 -21.79 5.59 14.15
C PRO A 646 -22.65 6.65 14.86
N GLY A 647 -22.11 7.86 15.04
CA GLY A 647 -22.70 8.88 15.93
C GLY A 647 -23.67 9.87 15.27
N ALA A 648 -23.65 10.05 13.94
CA ALA A 648 -24.41 11.07 13.23
C ALA A 648 -25.06 10.52 11.95
N THR A 649 -26.37 10.69 11.80
CA THR A 649 -27.14 10.20 10.65
C THR A 649 -26.95 11.08 9.40
N SER A 650 -27.06 10.47 8.23
CA SER A 650 -27.02 11.15 6.92
C SER A 650 -28.21 10.70 6.06
N ASN A 651 -28.51 11.47 5.01
CA ASN A 651 -29.47 11.08 3.96
C ASN A 651 -28.77 10.80 2.61
N SER A 652 -27.45 11.00 2.52
CA SER A 652 -26.69 10.96 1.25
C SER A 652 -26.31 9.54 0.79
N CYS A 653 -26.95 8.50 1.31
CA CYS A 653 -26.70 7.11 0.90
C CYS A 653 -27.56 6.75 -0.32
N ASN A 654 -27.12 7.14 -1.51
CA ASN A 654 -27.85 6.98 -2.77
C ASN A 654 -27.10 6.19 -3.84
N MET A 655 -25.85 5.75 -3.59
CA MET A 655 -25.04 5.03 -4.57
C MET A 655 -25.31 3.53 -4.51
N ALA A 656 -25.60 2.92 -5.66
CA ALA A 656 -25.79 1.47 -5.79
C ALA A 656 -24.46 0.71 -5.71
N CYS A 657 -24.43 -0.44 -5.03
CA CYS A 657 -23.21 -1.21 -4.79
C CYS A 657 -22.48 -1.62 -6.09
N ALA A 658 -21.15 -1.75 -6.02
CA ALA A 658 -20.32 -2.00 -7.20
C ALA A 658 -20.69 -3.32 -7.92
N GLY A 659 -20.80 -4.43 -7.19
CA GLY A 659 -21.16 -5.75 -7.71
C GLY A 659 -22.60 -6.22 -7.46
N ASN A 660 -23.42 -5.47 -6.72
CA ASN A 660 -24.86 -5.72 -6.66
C ASN A 660 -25.66 -4.42 -6.77
N LYS A 661 -26.06 -4.08 -7.99
CA LYS A 661 -26.79 -2.85 -8.28
C LYS A 661 -28.15 -2.75 -7.57
N ALA A 662 -28.75 -3.85 -7.12
CA ALA A 662 -30.01 -3.80 -6.36
C ALA A 662 -29.84 -3.43 -4.87
N GLN A 663 -28.61 -3.23 -4.38
CA GLN A 663 -28.30 -2.81 -3.01
C GLN A 663 -27.71 -1.39 -2.98
N ILE A 664 -27.93 -0.67 -1.88
CA ILE A 664 -27.30 0.64 -1.62
C ILE A 664 -25.98 0.45 -0.86
N CYS A 665 -24.93 1.12 -1.32
CA CYS A 665 -23.60 1.14 -0.71
C CYS A 665 -23.12 2.59 -0.48
N GLY A 666 -23.84 3.28 0.40
CA GLY A 666 -23.47 4.61 0.87
C GLY A 666 -23.59 5.69 -0.20
N GLY A 667 -22.74 6.70 -0.05
CA GLY A 667 -22.56 7.81 -0.97
C GLY A 667 -21.37 8.67 -0.55
N PRO A 668 -21.15 9.84 -1.15
CA PRO A 668 -19.97 10.67 -0.84
C PRO A 668 -19.99 11.16 0.62
N ASN A 669 -19.02 10.74 1.44
CA ASN A 669 -18.97 10.99 2.88
C ASN A 669 -20.22 10.46 3.63
N ALA A 670 -20.76 9.31 3.19
CA ALA A 670 -21.95 8.71 3.78
C ALA A 670 -21.94 7.18 3.76
N LEU A 671 -22.00 6.55 4.94
CA LEU A 671 -21.98 5.10 5.12
C LEU A 671 -23.39 4.52 5.18
N SER A 672 -23.68 3.50 4.35
CA SER A 672 -24.82 2.60 4.55
C SER A 672 -24.44 1.51 5.54
N VAL A 673 -24.95 1.61 6.76
CA VAL A 673 -24.49 0.80 7.89
C VAL A 673 -25.42 -0.36 8.18
N VAL A 674 -24.79 -1.52 8.40
CA VAL A 674 -25.41 -2.81 8.68
C VAL A 674 -24.74 -3.43 9.90
N ARG A 675 -25.55 -3.84 10.88
CA ARG A 675 -25.12 -4.44 12.15
C ARG A 675 -25.31 -5.96 12.10
N ASP A 676 -24.26 -6.71 12.43
CA ASP A 676 -24.42 -8.13 12.78
C ASP A 676 -24.97 -8.25 14.21
N SER A 677 -26.10 -8.95 14.33
CA SER A 677 -26.77 -9.21 15.61
C SER A 677 -26.31 -10.51 16.28
N ALA A 678 -25.52 -11.34 15.59
CA ALA A 678 -24.82 -12.48 16.17
C ALA A 678 -23.55 -12.07 16.94
N ILE A 679 -22.98 -10.89 16.66
CA ILE A 679 -21.83 -10.34 17.37
C ILE A 679 -22.31 -9.47 18.54
N ALA A 680 -21.87 -9.82 19.74
CA ALA A 680 -22.12 -9.04 20.94
C ALA A 680 -21.37 -7.69 20.87
N LEU A 681 -22.07 -6.60 21.18
CA LEU A 681 -21.43 -5.29 21.30
C LEU A 681 -20.46 -5.27 22.51
N PRO A 682 -19.36 -4.51 22.47
CA PRO A 682 -18.48 -4.34 23.62
C PRO A 682 -19.26 -3.81 24.83
N THR A 683 -19.41 -4.63 25.86
CA THR A 683 -20.14 -4.27 27.10
C THR A 683 -19.34 -3.34 28.00
N THR A 684 -18.03 -3.22 27.76
CA THR A 684 -17.15 -2.22 28.37
C THR A 684 -16.96 -1.04 27.43
N ALA A 685 -17.35 0.16 27.88
CA ALA A 685 -16.92 1.40 27.23
C ALA A 685 -15.39 1.48 27.19
N PRO A 686 -14.77 2.10 26.15
CA PRO A 686 -13.32 2.15 26.02
C PRO A 686 -12.69 2.96 27.15
N THR A 687 -12.10 2.27 28.11
CA THR A 687 -11.29 2.85 29.19
C THR A 687 -9.90 3.17 28.65
N CYS A 688 -9.52 4.45 28.63
CA CYS A 688 -8.13 4.86 28.37
C CYS A 688 -7.21 4.39 29.51
N PRO A 689 -6.24 3.48 29.26
CA PRO A 689 -5.26 3.12 30.27
C PRO A 689 -4.38 4.33 30.61
N ASN A 690 -4.07 4.52 31.90
CA ASN A 690 -3.26 5.64 32.41
C ASN A 690 -3.90 7.03 32.29
N LEU A 691 -5.24 7.13 32.28
CA LEU A 691 -5.92 8.43 32.42
C LEU A 691 -5.55 9.07 33.79
N PRO A 692 -5.03 10.31 33.84
CA PRO A 692 -4.59 10.92 35.10
C PRO A 692 -5.76 11.16 36.07
N ALA A 693 -5.47 11.08 37.38
CA ALA A 693 -6.45 11.36 38.42
C ALA A 693 -7.04 12.77 38.27
N GLY A 694 -8.37 12.86 38.17
CA GLY A 694 -9.11 14.11 37.94
C GLY A 694 -9.66 14.29 36.52
N TYR A 695 -9.38 13.37 35.58
CA TYR A 695 -9.98 13.36 34.24
C TYR A 695 -11.05 12.25 34.11
N ALA A 696 -12.10 12.53 33.33
CA ALA A 696 -13.19 11.59 33.05
C ALA A 696 -13.31 11.27 31.55
N VAL A 697 -13.84 10.08 31.23
CA VAL A 697 -14.31 9.74 29.88
C VAL A 697 -15.76 10.23 29.76
N CYS A 698 -16.00 11.17 28.84
CA CYS A 698 -17.30 11.82 28.70
C CYS A 698 -18.26 11.06 27.77
N ALA A 699 -19.56 11.35 27.89
CA ALA A 699 -20.57 10.83 26.98
C ALA A 699 -20.45 11.47 25.59
N ASN A 700 -21.01 10.81 24.57
CA ASN A 700 -21.03 11.36 23.21
C ASN A 700 -21.75 12.72 23.17
N GLY A 701 -21.16 13.72 22.52
CA GLY A 701 -21.64 15.12 22.53
C GLY A 701 -21.14 16.00 23.68
N GLN A 702 -20.20 15.53 24.51
CA GLN A 702 -19.53 16.32 25.56
C GLN A 702 -18.03 16.50 25.28
N LYS A 703 -17.46 17.58 25.81
CA LYS A 703 -16.02 17.89 25.77
C LYS A 703 -15.43 17.94 27.19
N VAL A 704 -14.14 17.65 27.33
CA VAL A 704 -13.42 17.81 28.61
C VAL A 704 -12.92 19.25 28.74
N VAL A 705 -13.26 19.90 29.85
CA VAL A 705 -12.67 21.19 30.27
C VAL A 705 -12.22 21.05 31.72
N ASN A 706 -10.94 21.31 31.99
CA ASN A 706 -10.33 21.19 33.32
C ASN A 706 -10.60 19.83 34.02
N GLY A 707 -10.59 18.73 33.25
CA GLY A 707 -10.85 17.37 33.73
C GLY A 707 -12.33 16.97 33.81
N ALA A 708 -13.25 17.95 33.86
CA ALA A 708 -14.69 17.72 33.92
C ALA A 708 -15.35 17.66 32.53
N CYS A 709 -16.43 16.89 32.43
CA CYS A 709 -17.26 16.82 31.22
C CYS A 709 -18.26 17.99 31.19
N VAL A 710 -18.24 18.75 30.09
CA VAL A 710 -19.20 19.83 29.81
C VAL A 710 -19.85 19.60 28.44
N ALA A 711 -20.99 20.24 28.18
CA ALA A 711 -21.58 20.23 26.84
C ALA A 711 -20.61 20.84 25.80
N ALA A 712 -20.69 20.35 24.55
CA ALA A 712 -19.86 20.78 23.42
C ALA A 712 -19.96 22.29 23.13
#